data_AF-A0A936U394-F1
#
_entry.id   AF-A0A936U394-F1
#
_cell.length_a   1.000
_cell.length_b   1.000
_cell.length_c   1.000
_cell.angle_alpha   90.00
_cell.angle_beta   90.00
_cell.angle_gamma   90.00
#
_symmetry.space_group_name_H-M   'P 1'
#
loop_
_entity.id
_entity.type
_entity.pdbx_description
1 polymer ?
#
loop_
_entity_poly.entity_id
_entity_poly.type
_entity_poly.pdbx_seq_one_letter_code
_entity_poly.pdbx_strand_id
1 'polypeptide(L)'
;MSLSASLLLMLSCASEDYVRLYHTEEIAPSLTWAQVESMDFMGPTLIDGGVNFTVYSENAERIELMLFEDPESSLPTRQIPLTRLSDTGALWNIFVEGIGVGQHYGYIAWGPNWTYDPSFVPNSFIGFKADVDEDGNRFNPNKLLFDPWSKAIHRDHDWGKGTTSTGPFGWQNTYAAGSKSVIVASDYEWSAQEAAWRAARQSGDHPGHGWEDLILYEVHLKGMTANFASGVKYPGTFRGLGEMAGYLKDLGINAVELLPIHEKPLDGGYWGYNNLNFFAPENAYSAEYQSTGRPLEVLDEFKWMVDELHKHDVEVIIDVVFNHTGEGGLWREKLYFESNNSDYTVNFDPKEIAGLYSFRGLDNQAWYMLAGDNQYYCGNTGVGNQTRPNHTPMRRLTMDSLHFYVEELHVDGFRFDLAGVLGEPEGCTNRSPSQDEIREMVIQEIADDPILQAYNTRIIAEPWTAGGSGPGIGGFPKSTNNDAVGWGEWNPYFRDWWRSFVNQSDGYWGLNSTATGGVDGGTVLTGTEPVYGWNDRKPYHSVNFITAHDGFTMYDLVSYPEKQNGCGVLNQICCDDPTSAWCDESSGESHNRSANWGEEQLKRQMMRNFFLAMMIAHGTPMILGGDEWMRTQYGNNNAYSDWADNEWNWHRWNEWQSSYNWDRYRMHDFVRDVIRFRKERTYAFAPTEYGGGMAFAWKNDQNADMSGDDWSARHMAIHYYGAGEGWKQMMILINMEDYDVSFSVPSGVSWARIIDTQAYFDMPGSYGDDETGYFDDYPDEDPYQSANIWLDAPQDIGGSSYTVPKWTIVVLEEQ
;
A
#
# COMPACT_ATOMS: atom_id res chain seq x y z
N MET A 1 -36.20 19.23 -71.96
CA MET A 1 -36.68 19.73 -70.66
C MET A 1 -36.61 18.60 -69.65
N SER A 2 -35.53 18.50 -68.89
CA SER A 2 -35.41 17.68 -67.67
C SER A 2 -34.00 17.89 -67.12
N LEU A 3 -33.75 19.09 -66.60
CA LEU A 3 -32.51 19.45 -65.92
C LEU A 3 -32.88 20.47 -64.83
N SER A 4 -33.77 20.09 -63.90
CA SER A 4 -34.23 20.98 -62.83
C SER A 4 -34.73 20.27 -61.57
N ALA A 5 -34.36 19.00 -61.34
CA ALA A 5 -34.80 18.25 -60.13
C ALA A 5 -33.66 17.72 -59.26
N SER A 6 -32.39 18.04 -59.55
CA SER A 6 -31.23 17.56 -58.79
C SER A 6 -30.47 18.65 -58.02
N LEU A 7 -31.04 19.86 -57.91
CA LEU A 7 -30.37 21.01 -57.27
C LEU A 7 -31.12 21.57 -56.04
N LEU A 8 -32.10 20.85 -55.51
CA LEU A 8 -32.98 21.32 -54.43
C LEU A 8 -33.07 20.35 -53.24
N LEU A 9 -31.95 19.69 -52.93
CA LEU A 9 -31.73 18.92 -51.70
C LEU A 9 -30.45 19.36 -50.95
N MET A 10 -29.91 20.55 -51.26
CA MET A 10 -28.73 21.14 -50.63
C MET A 10 -29.06 22.42 -49.85
N LEU A 11 -30.15 22.43 -49.09
CA LEU A 11 -30.50 23.53 -48.18
C LEU A 11 -31.27 22.98 -46.98
N SER A 12 -30.56 22.34 -46.04
CA SER A 12 -30.81 22.39 -44.59
C SER A 12 -29.81 21.51 -43.83
N CYS A 13 -28.59 22.00 -43.67
CA CYS A 13 -27.78 21.67 -42.49
C CYS A 13 -27.25 23.02 -42.02
N ALA A 14 -27.50 23.37 -40.76
CA ALA A 14 -26.89 24.56 -40.18
C ALA A 14 -25.36 24.34 -40.16
N SER A 15 -24.57 25.41 -40.08
CA SER A 15 -23.11 25.29 -39.93
C SER A 15 -22.66 24.58 -38.64
N GLU A 16 -23.61 24.16 -37.81
CA GLU A 16 -23.43 23.46 -36.54
C GLU A 16 -23.64 21.92 -36.66
N ASP A 17 -24.00 21.39 -37.84
CA ASP A 17 -24.31 19.96 -38.02
C ASP A 17 -23.13 19.07 -38.47
N TYR A 18 -21.88 19.56 -38.41
CA TYR A 18 -20.68 18.79 -38.81
C TYR A 18 -19.63 18.76 -37.69
N VAL A 19 -19.26 17.56 -37.22
CA VAL A 19 -18.10 17.36 -36.35
C VAL A 19 -16.83 17.68 -37.15
N ARG A 20 -16.03 18.64 -36.68
CA ARG A 20 -14.76 18.99 -37.34
C ARG A 20 -13.64 18.15 -36.75
N LEU A 21 -13.42 16.98 -37.33
CA LEU A 21 -12.38 16.06 -36.88
C LEU A 21 -10.99 16.74 -36.82
N TYR A 22 -10.38 16.75 -35.64
CA TYR A 22 -9.11 17.40 -35.30
C TYR A 22 -9.11 18.93 -35.45
N HIS A 23 -10.25 19.59 -35.38
CA HIS A 23 -10.25 21.05 -35.22
C HIS A 23 -9.68 21.41 -33.85
N THR A 24 -8.80 22.40 -33.81
CA THR A 24 -8.08 22.77 -32.59
C THR A 24 -8.36 24.20 -32.19
N GLU A 25 -8.62 24.41 -30.91
CA GLU A 25 -8.65 25.73 -30.27
C GLU A 25 -7.66 25.74 -29.10
N GLU A 26 -7.21 26.92 -28.68
CA GLU A 26 -6.25 27.03 -27.58
C GLU A 26 -6.81 26.49 -26.26
N ILE A 27 -8.13 26.58 -26.09
CA ILE A 27 -8.91 26.12 -24.94
C ILE A 27 -10.28 25.66 -25.42
N ALA A 28 -10.91 24.74 -24.69
CA ALA A 28 -12.27 24.33 -24.98
C ALA A 28 -13.24 25.52 -24.92
N PRO A 29 -14.22 25.63 -25.85
CA PRO A 29 -15.16 26.76 -25.91
C PRO A 29 -15.92 27.06 -24.61
N SER A 30 -16.15 26.05 -23.76
CA SER A 30 -16.85 26.17 -22.49
C SER A 30 -15.94 26.46 -21.29
N LEU A 31 -14.61 26.42 -21.48
CA LEU A 31 -13.65 26.71 -20.43
C LEU A 31 -13.09 28.13 -20.56
N THR A 32 -12.62 28.66 -19.44
CA THR A 32 -11.88 29.91 -19.36
C THR A 32 -10.43 29.64 -18.96
N TRP A 33 -9.51 30.51 -19.37
CA TRP A 33 -8.11 30.38 -18.95
C TRP A 33 -7.92 30.41 -17.43
N ALA A 34 -8.80 31.10 -16.69
CA ALA A 34 -8.78 31.10 -15.22
C ALA A 34 -9.08 29.71 -14.62
N GLN A 35 -9.92 28.90 -15.29
CA GLN A 35 -10.21 27.52 -14.87
C GLN A 35 -9.08 26.55 -15.23
N VAL A 36 -8.36 26.82 -16.32
CA VAL A 36 -7.12 26.09 -16.62
C VAL A 36 -6.04 26.46 -15.60
N GLU A 37 -5.93 27.75 -15.27
CA GLU A 37 -4.98 28.29 -14.29
C GLU A 37 -5.19 27.75 -12.87
N SER A 38 -6.43 27.45 -12.48
CA SER A 38 -6.71 26.78 -11.19
C SER A 38 -6.28 25.32 -11.15
N MET A 39 -5.83 24.76 -12.28
CA MET A 39 -5.45 23.35 -12.44
C MET A 39 -6.62 22.38 -12.18
N ASP A 40 -7.87 22.81 -12.35
CA ASP A 40 -9.04 21.94 -12.13
C ASP A 40 -9.33 20.98 -13.30
N PHE A 41 -8.67 21.20 -14.44
CA PHE A 41 -8.89 20.45 -15.69
C PHE A 41 -7.58 19.85 -16.24
N MET A 42 -6.74 19.30 -15.36
CA MET A 42 -5.49 18.64 -15.74
C MET A 42 -5.71 17.35 -16.54
N GLY A 43 -4.76 17.01 -17.41
CA GLY A 43 -4.83 15.83 -18.28
C GLY A 43 -5.90 15.96 -19.37
N PRO A 44 -6.45 14.84 -19.88
CA PRO A 44 -7.48 14.84 -20.91
C PRO A 44 -8.88 14.99 -20.29
N THR A 45 -9.57 16.09 -20.61
CA THR A 45 -10.97 16.33 -20.21
C THR A 45 -11.90 16.22 -21.42
N LEU A 46 -12.84 15.28 -21.40
CA LEU A 46 -13.89 15.16 -22.41
C LEU A 46 -14.90 16.31 -22.27
N ILE A 47 -14.96 17.20 -23.26
CA ILE A 47 -15.79 18.42 -23.22
C ILE A 47 -16.10 18.94 -24.63
N ASP A 48 -17.19 19.67 -24.83
CA ASP A 48 -17.53 20.35 -26.10
C ASP A 48 -17.43 19.51 -27.39
N GLY A 49 -17.70 18.20 -27.29
CA GLY A 49 -17.60 17.28 -28.45
C GLY A 49 -16.17 16.92 -28.85
N GLY A 50 -15.19 17.18 -27.97
CA GLY A 50 -13.78 16.86 -28.13
C GLY A 50 -13.09 16.62 -26.80
N VAL A 51 -11.79 16.90 -26.75
CA VAL A 51 -10.97 16.77 -25.54
C VAL A 51 -10.12 18.01 -25.34
N ASN A 52 -10.16 18.56 -24.13
CA ASN A 52 -9.22 19.57 -23.66
C ASN A 52 -8.05 18.88 -22.96
N PHE A 53 -6.83 19.10 -23.42
CA PHE A 53 -5.62 18.59 -22.79
C PHE A 53 -4.92 19.72 -22.05
N THR A 54 -4.63 19.53 -20.77
CA THR A 54 -3.82 20.44 -19.96
C THR A 54 -2.64 19.69 -19.34
N VAL A 55 -1.43 20.20 -19.51
CA VAL A 55 -0.20 19.60 -18.93
C VAL A 55 0.70 20.67 -18.32
N TYR A 56 1.38 20.31 -17.23
CA TYR A 56 2.31 21.20 -16.54
C TYR A 56 3.74 21.04 -17.06
N SER A 57 4.39 22.16 -17.37
CA SER A 57 5.83 22.30 -17.55
C SER A 57 6.21 23.78 -17.49
N GLU A 58 6.97 24.16 -16.46
CA GLU A 58 7.48 25.53 -16.27
C GLU A 58 8.76 25.80 -17.05
N ASN A 59 9.51 24.74 -17.38
CA ASN A 59 10.79 24.83 -18.09
C ASN A 59 10.71 24.50 -19.59
N ALA A 60 9.61 23.94 -20.10
CA ALA A 60 9.49 23.67 -21.53
C ALA A 60 9.50 24.95 -22.38
N GLU A 61 10.11 24.84 -23.57
CA GLU A 61 10.05 25.84 -24.62
C GLU A 61 8.95 25.54 -25.65
N ARG A 62 8.58 24.27 -25.80
CA ARG A 62 7.50 23.78 -26.67
C ARG A 62 7.03 22.41 -26.21
N ILE A 63 5.72 22.19 -26.22
CA ILE A 63 5.11 20.87 -26.07
C ILE A 63 4.19 20.61 -27.26
N GLU A 64 4.21 19.37 -27.76
CA GLU A 64 3.29 18.92 -28.80
C GLU A 64 2.54 17.67 -28.36
N LEU A 65 1.23 17.67 -28.60
CA LEU A 65 0.33 16.53 -28.46
C LEU A 65 0.48 15.62 -29.68
N MET A 66 0.67 14.33 -29.39
CA MET A 66 0.86 13.26 -30.37
C MET A 66 -0.35 12.34 -30.32
N LEU A 67 -1.19 12.33 -31.37
CA LEU A 67 -2.38 11.48 -31.45
C LEU A 67 -2.13 10.26 -32.34
N PHE A 68 -2.53 9.08 -31.88
CA PHE A 68 -2.34 7.80 -32.57
C PHE A 68 -3.67 7.08 -32.79
N GLU A 69 -4.00 6.75 -34.03
CA GLU A 69 -5.11 5.83 -34.36
C GLU A 69 -4.68 4.36 -34.17
N ASP A 70 -3.41 4.09 -34.42
CA ASP A 70 -2.75 2.81 -34.17
C ASP A 70 -1.61 3.05 -33.15
N PRO A 71 -1.67 2.46 -31.95
CA PRO A 71 -0.68 2.69 -30.91
C PRO A 71 0.71 2.14 -31.28
N GLU A 72 0.85 1.25 -32.26
CA GLU A 72 2.16 0.72 -32.67
C GLU A 72 2.80 1.54 -33.82
N SER A 73 2.10 2.56 -34.33
CA SER A 73 2.59 3.35 -35.45
C SER A 73 3.84 4.17 -35.11
N SER A 74 4.80 4.20 -36.03
CA SER A 74 6.08 4.91 -35.87
C SER A 74 5.97 6.43 -35.84
N LEU A 75 4.85 6.98 -36.29
CA LEU A 75 4.54 8.40 -36.31
C LEU A 75 3.09 8.62 -35.88
N PRO A 76 2.78 9.75 -35.24
CA PRO A 76 1.41 10.07 -34.88
C PRO A 76 0.58 10.36 -36.13
N THR A 77 -0.73 10.14 -36.01
CA THR A 77 -1.72 10.59 -37.01
C THR A 77 -1.83 12.11 -37.03
N ARG A 78 -1.69 12.76 -35.86
CA ARG A 78 -1.63 14.23 -35.73
C ARG A 78 -0.62 14.63 -34.67
N GLN A 79 0.10 15.71 -34.97
CA GLN A 79 1.07 16.35 -34.09
C GLN A 79 0.64 17.81 -33.97
N ILE A 80 0.27 18.23 -32.75
CA ILE A 80 -0.42 19.50 -32.51
C ILE A 80 0.34 20.26 -31.42
N PRO A 81 0.86 21.47 -31.70
CA PRO A 81 1.49 22.27 -30.67
C PRO A 81 0.48 22.77 -29.64
N LEU A 82 0.83 22.68 -28.36
CA LEU A 82 0.04 23.25 -27.28
C LEU A 82 0.30 24.75 -27.15
N THR A 83 -0.69 25.46 -26.62
CA THR A 83 -0.59 26.87 -26.26
C THR A 83 -0.13 27.00 -24.82
N ARG A 84 0.99 27.69 -24.61
CA ARG A 84 1.48 28.03 -23.26
C ARG A 84 0.66 29.19 -22.70
N LEU A 85 0.13 29.03 -21.50
CA LEU A 85 -0.56 30.10 -20.78
C LEU A 85 0.45 31.20 -20.42
N SER A 86 0.18 32.43 -20.86
CA SER A 86 1.10 33.57 -20.75
C SER A 86 1.36 34.05 -19.33
N ASP A 87 0.40 33.85 -18.44
CA ASP A 87 0.35 34.54 -17.15
C ASP A 87 1.12 33.78 -16.06
N THR A 88 1.00 32.44 -16.04
CA THR A 88 1.80 31.57 -15.16
C THR A 88 3.08 31.07 -15.82
N GLY A 89 3.08 30.92 -17.15
CA GLY A 89 4.16 30.30 -17.88
C GLY A 89 4.34 28.80 -17.61
N ALA A 90 3.51 28.14 -16.80
CA ALA A 90 3.73 26.74 -16.42
C ALA A 90 2.72 25.74 -17.00
N LEU A 91 1.59 26.23 -17.51
CA LEU A 91 0.52 25.37 -18.04
C LEU A 91 0.47 25.46 -19.57
N TRP A 92 0.27 24.30 -20.19
CA TRP A 92 0.14 24.13 -21.63
C TRP A 92 -1.21 23.51 -21.92
N ASN A 93 -1.95 24.09 -22.87
CA ASN A 93 -3.31 23.68 -23.17
C ASN A 93 -3.58 23.55 -24.67
N ILE A 94 -4.45 22.62 -25.03
CA ILE A 94 -5.07 22.57 -26.35
C ILE A 94 -6.42 21.86 -26.28
N PHE A 95 -7.41 22.36 -27.01
CA PHE A 95 -8.66 21.64 -27.27
C PHE A 95 -8.63 21.01 -28.66
N VAL A 96 -9.09 19.76 -28.77
CA VAL A 96 -9.19 19.03 -30.03
C VAL A 96 -10.60 18.47 -30.20
N GLU A 97 -11.35 18.97 -31.18
CA GLU A 97 -12.70 18.54 -31.53
C GLU A 97 -12.71 17.20 -32.28
N GLY A 98 -13.72 16.37 -32.02
CA GLY A 98 -13.98 15.15 -32.79
C GLY A 98 -13.15 13.92 -32.40
N ILE A 99 -12.35 13.99 -31.34
CA ILE A 99 -11.71 12.84 -30.69
C ILE A 99 -12.39 12.56 -29.33
N GLY A 100 -12.20 11.37 -28.77
CA GLY A 100 -12.81 11.00 -27.49
C GLY A 100 -12.28 9.68 -26.94
N VAL A 101 -13.13 8.96 -26.20
CA VAL A 101 -12.81 7.67 -25.57
C VAL A 101 -12.16 6.70 -26.57
N GLY A 102 -11.07 6.06 -26.17
CA GLY A 102 -10.28 5.13 -26.98
C GLY A 102 -9.14 5.78 -27.77
N GLN A 103 -9.08 7.12 -27.83
CA GLN A 103 -7.96 7.82 -28.47
C GLN A 103 -6.66 7.57 -27.69
N HIS A 104 -5.63 7.07 -28.38
CA HIS A 104 -4.28 6.93 -27.85
C HIS A 104 -3.51 8.22 -28.07
N TYR A 105 -2.77 8.67 -27.07
CA TYR A 105 -1.99 9.90 -27.16
C TYR A 105 -0.74 9.90 -26.27
N GLY A 106 0.10 10.90 -26.47
CA GLY A 106 1.21 11.26 -25.60
C GLY A 106 1.75 12.64 -25.97
N TYR A 107 2.86 13.04 -25.36
CA TYR A 107 3.52 14.32 -25.59
C TYR A 107 4.96 14.14 -26.07
N ILE A 108 5.48 15.17 -26.72
CA ILE A 108 6.92 15.41 -26.85
C ILE A 108 7.22 16.85 -26.43
N ALA A 109 8.38 17.07 -25.83
CA ALA A 109 8.75 18.35 -25.27
C ALA A 109 10.19 18.76 -25.61
N TRP A 110 10.37 20.07 -25.78
CA TRP A 110 11.65 20.75 -25.93
C TRP A 110 11.87 21.69 -24.77
N GLY A 111 13.13 21.96 -24.44
CA GLY A 111 13.51 22.90 -23.40
C GLY A 111 14.98 23.32 -23.49
N PRO A 112 15.53 23.97 -22.46
CA PRO A 112 16.80 24.68 -22.57
C PRO A 112 17.99 23.80 -22.97
N ASN A 113 18.02 22.52 -22.54
CA ASN A 113 19.04 21.53 -22.91
C ASN A 113 18.86 20.94 -24.33
N TRP A 114 17.67 21.07 -24.92
CA TRP A 114 17.34 20.63 -26.28
C TRP A 114 16.29 21.56 -26.90
N THR A 115 16.75 22.62 -27.57
CA THR A 115 15.89 23.71 -28.05
C THR A 115 15.10 23.33 -29.29
N TYR A 116 13.90 23.89 -29.45
CA TYR A 116 13.08 23.65 -30.63
C TYR A 116 13.71 24.24 -31.91
N ASP A 117 13.82 23.41 -32.94
CA ASP A 117 14.19 23.80 -34.30
C ASP A 117 13.11 23.26 -35.27
N PRO A 118 12.50 24.11 -36.14
CA PRO A 118 11.47 23.67 -37.08
C PRO A 118 11.90 22.59 -38.10
N SER A 119 13.21 22.34 -38.24
CA SER A 119 13.77 21.28 -39.08
C SER A 119 13.94 19.94 -38.34
N PHE A 120 13.58 19.86 -37.06
CA PHE A 120 13.64 18.63 -36.28
C PHE A 120 12.87 17.50 -36.98
N VAL A 121 13.51 16.34 -37.02
CA VAL A 121 12.87 15.07 -37.38
C VAL A 121 13.25 14.04 -36.32
N PRO A 122 12.36 13.08 -35.99
CA PRO A 122 12.71 12.08 -35.00
C PRO A 122 13.88 11.21 -35.48
N ASN A 123 14.65 10.64 -34.55
CA ASN A 123 15.95 10.03 -34.81
C ASN A 123 17.05 11.03 -35.21
N SER A 124 17.04 12.24 -34.64
CA SER A 124 18.07 13.25 -34.90
C SER A 124 18.53 13.96 -33.63
N PHE A 125 19.65 14.68 -33.73
CA PHE A 125 20.21 15.57 -32.71
C PHE A 125 19.93 17.06 -33.00
N ILE A 126 18.98 17.36 -33.89
CA ILE A 126 18.69 18.75 -34.26
C ILE A 126 18.17 19.49 -33.02
N GLY A 127 18.85 20.57 -32.64
CA GLY A 127 18.54 21.36 -31.44
C GLY A 127 19.18 20.86 -30.14
N PHE A 128 19.85 19.70 -30.15
CA PHE A 128 20.50 19.14 -28.96
C PHE A 128 21.65 20.02 -28.46
N LYS A 129 21.72 20.24 -27.14
CA LYS A 129 22.87 20.87 -26.49
C LYS A 129 23.52 19.93 -25.46
N ALA A 130 22.72 19.31 -24.61
CA ALA A 130 23.15 18.36 -23.58
C ALA A 130 21.99 17.46 -23.14
N ASP A 131 22.29 16.28 -22.59
CA ASP A 131 21.27 15.41 -21.97
C ASP A 131 20.75 15.99 -20.64
N VAL A 132 21.59 16.76 -19.95
CA VAL A 132 21.24 17.55 -18.76
C VAL A 132 21.98 18.88 -18.79
N ASP A 133 21.30 19.99 -18.50
CA ASP A 133 21.93 21.31 -18.39
C ASP A 133 22.27 21.68 -16.93
N GLU A 134 22.78 22.90 -16.71
CA GLU A 134 23.21 23.37 -15.39
C GLU A 134 22.07 23.50 -14.37
N ASP A 135 20.84 23.69 -14.85
CA ASP A 135 19.67 23.77 -13.99
C ASP A 135 19.05 22.38 -13.75
N GLY A 136 19.42 21.36 -14.52
CA GLY A 136 18.95 19.99 -14.37
C GLY A 136 17.82 19.61 -15.34
N ASN A 137 17.59 20.40 -16.40
CA ASN A 137 16.61 20.09 -17.43
C ASN A 137 17.05 18.89 -18.27
N ARG A 138 16.11 17.99 -18.58
CA ARG A 138 16.36 16.74 -19.32
C ARG A 138 15.36 16.54 -20.46
N PHE A 139 15.03 17.59 -21.21
CA PHE A 139 14.10 17.48 -22.33
C PHE A 139 14.71 16.66 -23.47
N ASN A 140 13.88 15.82 -24.10
CA ASN A 140 14.28 15.06 -25.28
C ASN A 140 13.06 14.77 -26.19
N PRO A 141 12.93 15.48 -27.32
CA PRO A 141 11.80 15.34 -28.23
C PRO A 141 11.77 14.00 -28.99
N ASN A 142 12.84 13.20 -28.96
CA ASN A 142 12.81 11.84 -29.52
C ASN A 142 12.06 10.85 -28.62
N LYS A 143 11.77 11.22 -27.36
CA LYS A 143 11.11 10.35 -26.38
C LYS A 143 9.63 10.69 -26.30
N LEU A 144 8.75 9.71 -26.52
CA LEU A 144 7.32 9.85 -26.28
C LEU A 144 7.06 9.84 -24.78
N LEU A 145 6.26 10.81 -24.32
CA LEU A 145 5.94 11.01 -22.93
C LEU A 145 4.46 10.70 -22.70
N PHE A 146 4.12 9.76 -21.84
CA PHE A 146 2.72 9.58 -21.44
C PHE A 146 2.31 10.65 -20.43
N ASP A 147 1.03 10.95 -20.38
CA ASP A 147 0.43 11.97 -19.53
C ASP A 147 0.41 11.53 -18.04
N PRO A 148 0.94 12.34 -17.11
CA PRO A 148 0.85 12.08 -15.68
C PRO A 148 -0.59 11.93 -15.16
N TRP A 149 -1.58 12.57 -15.78
CA TRP A 149 -3.01 12.49 -15.42
C TRP A 149 -3.80 11.43 -16.20
N SER A 150 -3.11 10.56 -16.97
CA SER A 150 -3.79 9.51 -17.72
C SER A 150 -4.46 8.49 -16.81
N LYS A 151 -5.76 8.24 -17.00
CA LYS A 151 -6.52 7.23 -16.22
C LYS A 151 -6.37 5.79 -16.75
N ALA A 152 -5.68 5.62 -17.89
CA ALA A 152 -5.33 4.32 -18.45
C ALA A 152 -4.07 4.44 -19.33
N ILE A 153 -3.27 3.37 -19.36
CA ILE A 153 -2.06 3.30 -20.18
C ILE A 153 -2.16 2.10 -21.11
N HIS A 154 -1.90 2.32 -22.39
CA HIS A 154 -1.65 1.25 -23.36
C HIS A 154 -0.16 0.91 -23.36
N ARG A 155 0.14 -0.36 -23.12
CA ARG A 155 1.51 -0.83 -22.87
C ARG A 155 1.92 -2.10 -23.64
N ASP A 156 1.14 -2.51 -24.64
CA ASP A 156 1.49 -3.63 -25.51
C ASP A 156 2.52 -3.16 -26.57
N HIS A 157 3.78 -3.01 -26.15
CA HIS A 157 4.86 -2.51 -26.99
C HIS A 157 6.22 -3.11 -26.61
N ASP A 158 7.24 -2.83 -27.43
CA ASP A 158 8.63 -3.20 -27.16
C ASP A 158 9.23 -2.29 -26.07
N TRP A 159 9.08 -2.70 -24.80
CA TRP A 159 9.59 -1.98 -23.64
C TRP A 159 11.07 -1.62 -23.75
N GLY A 160 11.90 -2.53 -24.26
CA GLY A 160 13.34 -2.30 -24.40
C GLY A 160 13.69 -1.15 -25.35
N LYS A 161 12.82 -0.86 -26.34
CA LYS A 161 12.93 0.32 -27.20
C LYS A 161 12.20 1.54 -26.61
N GLY A 162 11.05 1.32 -25.98
CA GLY A 162 10.21 2.35 -25.37
C GLY A 162 10.89 3.13 -24.25
N THR A 163 11.73 2.46 -23.47
CA THR A 163 12.41 3.02 -22.30
C THR A 163 13.89 3.32 -22.56
N THR A 164 14.30 3.39 -23.85
CA THR A 164 15.69 3.71 -24.22
C THR A 164 16.14 5.02 -23.58
N SER A 165 17.24 4.95 -22.83
CA SER A 165 17.76 6.06 -22.06
C SER A 165 18.27 7.22 -22.91
N THR A 166 18.53 8.34 -22.25
CA THR A 166 19.36 9.44 -22.75
C THR A 166 20.83 9.03 -22.93
N GLY A 167 21.69 9.96 -23.36
CA GLY A 167 23.10 9.71 -23.64
C GLY A 167 23.27 8.95 -24.96
N PRO A 168 23.89 7.75 -24.98
CA PRO A 168 24.20 7.02 -26.23
C PRO A 168 22.98 6.72 -27.11
N PHE A 169 21.81 6.62 -26.49
CA PHE A 169 20.53 6.35 -27.14
C PHE A 169 19.57 7.57 -27.11
N GLY A 170 20.07 8.76 -26.73
CA GLY A 170 19.27 9.98 -26.64
C GLY A 170 18.63 10.41 -27.97
N TRP A 171 19.25 10.06 -29.10
CA TRP A 171 18.69 10.33 -30.43
C TRP A 171 17.60 9.34 -30.84
N GLN A 172 17.48 8.17 -30.20
CA GLN A 172 16.54 7.13 -30.65
C GLN A 172 15.09 7.53 -30.37
N ASN A 173 14.28 7.46 -31.42
CA ASN A 173 12.85 7.67 -31.35
C ASN A 173 12.15 6.52 -30.61
N THR A 174 11.27 6.86 -29.66
CA THR A 174 10.49 5.87 -28.92
C THR A 174 9.00 5.87 -29.27
N TYR A 175 8.53 6.59 -30.29
CA TYR A 175 7.09 6.84 -30.49
C TYR A 175 6.27 5.57 -30.72
N ALA A 176 6.71 4.68 -31.62
CA ALA A 176 6.06 3.39 -31.85
C ALA A 176 6.13 2.48 -30.62
N ALA A 177 7.25 2.53 -29.91
CA ALA A 177 7.56 1.60 -28.83
C ALA A 177 7.27 2.18 -27.44
N GLY A 178 6.72 3.38 -27.32
CA GLY A 178 6.48 4.04 -26.04
C GLY A 178 5.06 3.76 -25.56
N SER A 179 4.91 3.67 -24.24
CA SER A 179 3.62 3.69 -23.57
C SER A 179 2.78 4.88 -24.02
N LYS A 180 1.48 4.66 -24.22
CA LYS A 180 0.54 5.71 -24.64
C LYS A 180 -0.55 5.87 -23.60
N SER A 181 -0.88 7.12 -23.31
CA SER A 181 -2.08 7.45 -22.57
C SER A 181 -3.31 7.12 -23.41
N VAL A 182 -4.38 6.69 -22.75
CA VAL A 182 -5.65 6.37 -23.40
C VAL A 182 -6.75 7.18 -22.75
N ILE A 183 -7.54 7.88 -23.58
CA ILE A 183 -8.71 8.60 -23.09
C ILE A 183 -9.78 7.57 -22.74
N VAL A 184 -10.19 7.54 -21.49
CA VAL A 184 -11.15 6.57 -20.96
C VAL A 184 -12.28 7.27 -20.23
N ALA A 185 -13.46 6.67 -20.27
CA ALA A 185 -14.61 7.05 -19.46
C ALA A 185 -15.38 5.78 -19.13
N SER A 186 -15.62 5.55 -17.83
CA SER A 186 -16.34 4.39 -17.33
C SER A 186 -17.85 4.62 -17.45
N ASP A 187 -18.58 3.61 -17.93
CA ASP A 187 -20.05 3.57 -17.93
C ASP A 187 -20.60 2.60 -16.86
N TYR A 188 -19.76 2.20 -15.91
CA TYR A 188 -20.13 1.32 -14.81
C TYR A 188 -21.22 1.93 -13.92
N GLU A 189 -22.31 1.18 -13.74
CA GLU A 189 -23.41 1.53 -12.84
C GLU A 189 -23.21 0.89 -11.45
N TRP A 190 -22.94 1.70 -10.45
CA TRP A 190 -22.83 1.26 -9.06
C TRP A 190 -24.13 0.66 -8.52
N SER A 191 -24.02 -0.33 -7.63
CA SER A 191 -25.19 -0.96 -7.01
C SER A 191 -25.92 -0.02 -6.05
N ALA A 192 -27.16 -0.37 -5.70
CA ALA A 192 -27.91 0.35 -4.67
C ALA A 192 -27.28 0.18 -3.27
N GLN A 193 -26.57 -0.93 -3.03
CA GLN A 193 -25.84 -1.17 -1.80
C GLN A 193 -24.66 -0.21 -1.69
N GLU A 194 -23.95 0.02 -2.80
CA GLU A 194 -22.87 0.99 -2.85
C GLU A 194 -23.33 2.40 -2.50
N ALA A 195 -24.46 2.84 -3.06
CA ALA A 195 -25.01 4.15 -2.71
C ALA A 195 -25.31 4.28 -1.20
N ALA A 196 -25.76 3.19 -0.56
CA ALA A 196 -26.00 3.15 0.88
C ALA A 196 -24.68 3.14 1.68
N TRP A 197 -23.67 2.40 1.22
CA TRP A 197 -22.31 2.41 1.78
C TRP A 197 -21.74 3.83 1.82
N ARG A 198 -21.74 4.51 0.67
CA ARG A 198 -21.25 5.89 0.54
C ARG A 198 -21.98 6.86 1.46
N ALA A 199 -23.30 6.74 1.56
CA ALA A 199 -24.10 7.56 2.46
C ALA A 199 -23.78 7.31 3.95
N ALA A 200 -23.56 6.04 4.34
CA ALA A 200 -23.16 5.69 5.69
C ALA A 200 -21.79 6.29 6.03
N ARG A 201 -20.80 6.14 5.15
CA ARG A 201 -19.45 6.74 5.29
C ARG A 201 -19.52 8.26 5.46
N GLN A 202 -20.30 8.94 4.62
CA GLN A 202 -20.48 10.40 4.71
C GLN A 202 -21.15 10.88 6.00
N SER A 203 -22.06 10.08 6.54
CA SER A 203 -22.75 10.42 7.78
C SER A 203 -21.90 10.20 9.04
N GLY A 204 -20.82 9.41 8.93
CA GLY A 204 -20.05 8.90 10.07
C GLY A 204 -20.77 7.82 10.88
N ASP A 205 -22.02 7.48 10.54
CA ASP A 205 -22.82 6.44 11.17
C ASP A 205 -22.71 5.14 10.38
N HIS A 206 -21.53 4.52 10.45
CA HIS A 206 -21.26 3.21 9.87
C HIS A 206 -20.79 2.24 10.96
N PRO A 207 -21.71 1.46 11.55
CA PRO A 207 -21.38 0.55 12.64
C PRO A 207 -20.28 -0.45 12.24
N GLY A 208 -19.28 -0.65 13.11
CA GLY A 208 -18.16 -1.55 12.84
C GLY A 208 -17.11 -0.99 11.89
N HIS A 209 -17.26 0.27 11.48
CA HIS A 209 -16.36 1.03 10.61
C HIS A 209 -15.95 2.36 11.28
N GLY A 210 -15.98 2.44 12.61
CA GLY A 210 -15.19 3.44 13.35
C GLY A 210 -13.70 3.19 13.13
N TRP A 211 -12.85 4.19 13.34
CA TRP A 211 -11.39 3.98 13.23
C TRP A 211 -10.90 2.93 14.23
N GLU A 212 -11.44 2.95 15.45
CA GLU A 212 -11.19 2.02 16.54
C GLU A 212 -11.67 0.59 16.25
N ASP A 213 -12.65 0.43 15.36
CA ASP A 213 -13.23 -0.85 14.98
C ASP A 213 -12.46 -1.54 13.85
N LEU A 214 -11.54 -0.83 13.17
CA LEU A 214 -10.82 -1.36 12.02
C LEU A 214 -9.93 -2.55 12.38
N ILE A 215 -9.93 -3.54 11.51
CA ILE A 215 -9.04 -4.68 11.49
C ILE A 215 -8.59 -4.83 10.03
N LEU A 216 -7.37 -4.37 9.76
CA LEU A 216 -6.80 -4.31 8.42
C LEU A 216 -6.28 -5.69 8.00
N TYR A 217 -6.42 -6.01 6.71
CA TYR A 217 -5.88 -7.23 6.10
C TYR A 217 -5.04 -6.86 4.87
N GLU A 218 -3.72 -6.84 5.04
CA GLU A 218 -2.78 -6.49 3.98
C GLU A 218 -2.62 -7.66 3.00
N VAL A 219 -2.83 -7.44 1.70
CA VAL A 219 -2.74 -8.52 0.73
C VAL A 219 -2.27 -8.04 -0.65
N HIS A 220 -1.48 -8.89 -1.31
CA HIS A 220 -1.19 -8.72 -2.73
C HIS A 220 -2.39 -9.18 -3.58
N LEU A 221 -2.95 -8.29 -4.40
CA LEU A 221 -4.12 -8.55 -5.24
C LEU A 221 -4.02 -9.83 -6.08
N LYS A 222 -2.98 -9.95 -6.91
CA LYS A 222 -2.72 -11.17 -7.69
C LYS A 222 -2.50 -12.39 -6.80
N GLY A 223 -1.57 -12.29 -5.86
CA GLY A 223 -1.18 -13.36 -4.96
C GLY A 223 -2.31 -14.01 -4.17
N MET A 224 -3.33 -13.23 -3.80
CA MET A 224 -4.48 -13.73 -3.05
C MET A 224 -5.22 -14.83 -3.82
N THR A 225 -5.36 -14.72 -5.14
CA THR A 225 -6.25 -15.60 -5.91
C THR A 225 -5.61 -16.32 -7.08
N ALA A 226 -4.34 -16.04 -7.41
CA ALA A 226 -3.64 -16.63 -8.55
C ALA A 226 -3.50 -18.17 -8.47
N ASN A 227 -3.46 -18.75 -7.27
CA ASN A 227 -3.46 -20.19 -7.10
C ASN A 227 -4.81 -20.80 -7.53
N PHE A 228 -4.79 -21.87 -8.31
CA PHE A 228 -5.99 -22.48 -8.89
C PHE A 228 -7.02 -23.00 -7.87
N ALA A 229 -6.59 -23.30 -6.64
CA ALA A 229 -7.48 -23.79 -5.58
C ALA A 229 -8.13 -22.67 -4.77
N SER A 230 -7.88 -21.40 -5.11
CA SER A 230 -8.63 -20.25 -4.57
C SER A 230 -10.13 -20.37 -4.81
N GLY A 231 -10.54 -21.13 -5.84
CA GLY A 231 -11.95 -21.39 -6.15
C GLY A 231 -12.63 -20.27 -6.94
N VAL A 232 -11.91 -19.19 -7.23
CA VAL A 232 -12.40 -18.08 -8.04
C VAL A 232 -12.36 -18.43 -9.53
N LYS A 233 -13.20 -17.78 -10.32
CA LYS A 233 -13.27 -17.94 -11.77
C LYS A 233 -12.17 -17.18 -12.50
N TYR A 234 -11.73 -16.04 -11.95
CA TYR A 234 -10.74 -15.15 -12.57
C TYR A 234 -9.51 -14.96 -11.66
N PRO A 235 -8.65 -15.98 -11.55
CA PRO A 235 -7.55 -15.98 -10.58
C PRO A 235 -6.54 -14.87 -10.86
N GLY A 236 -6.11 -14.19 -9.80
CA GLY A 236 -5.06 -13.18 -9.85
C GLY A 236 -5.47 -11.83 -10.41
N THR A 237 -6.76 -11.47 -10.31
CA THR A 237 -7.35 -10.27 -10.91
C THR A 237 -8.28 -9.52 -9.95
N PHE A 238 -8.69 -8.30 -10.30
CA PHE A 238 -9.72 -7.53 -9.58
C PHE A 238 -11.01 -8.36 -9.45
N ARG A 239 -11.45 -9.05 -10.52
CA ARG A 239 -12.57 -10.01 -10.44
C ARG A 239 -12.33 -11.09 -9.39
N GLY A 240 -11.17 -11.73 -9.42
CA GLY A 240 -10.82 -12.79 -8.49
C GLY A 240 -10.89 -12.33 -7.04
N LEU A 241 -10.38 -11.14 -6.73
CA LEU A 241 -10.43 -10.60 -5.38
C LEU A 241 -11.87 -10.25 -4.95
N GLY A 242 -12.69 -9.67 -5.83
CA GLY A 242 -14.11 -9.42 -5.53
C GLY A 242 -14.88 -10.70 -5.23
N GLU A 243 -14.57 -11.81 -5.91
CA GLU A 243 -15.16 -13.14 -5.61
C GLU A 243 -14.75 -13.68 -4.22
N MET A 244 -13.67 -13.18 -3.62
CA MET A 244 -13.22 -13.53 -2.26
C MET A 244 -13.87 -12.72 -1.14
N ALA A 245 -14.75 -11.76 -1.45
CA ALA A 245 -15.39 -10.90 -0.44
C ALA A 245 -16.07 -11.70 0.69
N GLY A 246 -16.71 -12.83 0.35
CA GLY A 246 -17.32 -13.73 1.34
C GLY A 246 -16.32 -14.37 2.31
N TYR A 247 -15.13 -14.76 1.83
CA TYR A 247 -14.06 -15.28 2.69
C TYR A 247 -13.55 -14.21 3.66
N LEU A 248 -13.29 -13.01 3.15
CA LEU A 248 -12.81 -11.89 3.97
C LEU A 248 -13.81 -11.53 5.07
N LYS A 249 -15.12 -11.52 4.74
CA LYS A 249 -16.17 -11.30 5.72
C LYS A 249 -16.26 -12.42 6.75
N ASP A 250 -16.12 -13.68 6.34
CA ASP A 250 -16.15 -14.85 7.23
C ASP A 250 -14.97 -14.86 8.21
N LEU A 251 -13.76 -14.50 7.74
CA LEU A 251 -12.57 -14.31 8.59
C LEU A 251 -12.82 -13.23 9.67
N GLY A 252 -13.70 -12.27 9.38
CA GLY A 252 -14.13 -11.26 10.33
C GLY A 252 -13.37 -9.95 10.25
N ILE A 253 -12.49 -9.77 9.26
CA ILE A 253 -11.88 -8.46 8.98
C ILE A 253 -12.94 -7.49 8.41
N ASN A 254 -12.63 -6.19 8.39
CA ASN A 254 -13.53 -5.16 7.84
C ASN A 254 -12.82 -4.16 6.92
N ALA A 255 -11.53 -4.32 6.67
CA ALA A 255 -10.80 -3.53 5.69
C ALA A 255 -9.71 -4.39 5.04
N VAL A 256 -9.63 -4.37 3.71
CA VAL A 256 -8.50 -4.92 2.96
C VAL A 256 -7.55 -3.78 2.58
N GLU A 257 -6.26 -3.97 2.82
CA GLU A 257 -5.19 -3.08 2.36
C GLU A 257 -4.46 -3.75 1.20
N LEU A 258 -4.64 -3.24 -0.01
CA LEU A 258 -4.04 -3.80 -1.22
C LEU A 258 -2.64 -3.23 -1.40
N LEU A 259 -1.66 -4.10 -1.63
CA LEU A 259 -0.37 -3.70 -2.20
C LEU A 259 -0.58 -2.91 -3.52
N PRO A 260 0.43 -2.14 -3.98
CA PRO A 260 0.26 -1.19 -5.07
C PRO A 260 -0.49 -1.73 -6.28
N ILE A 261 -1.58 -1.04 -6.62
CA ILE A 261 -2.44 -1.37 -7.77
C ILE A 261 -2.24 -0.44 -8.96
N HIS A 262 -1.33 0.51 -8.86
CA HIS A 262 -1.01 1.44 -9.94
C HIS A 262 -0.21 0.76 -11.06
N GLU A 263 -0.37 1.24 -12.29
CA GLU A 263 0.44 0.81 -13.43
C GLU A 263 1.93 0.88 -13.14
N LYS A 264 2.65 -0.20 -13.46
CA LYS A 264 4.10 -0.34 -13.26
C LYS A 264 4.81 -0.83 -14.53
N PRO A 265 6.15 -0.69 -14.62
CA PRO A 265 6.93 -1.28 -15.69
C PRO A 265 6.77 -2.81 -15.74
N LEU A 266 7.10 -3.42 -16.88
CA LEU A 266 7.09 -4.88 -17.00
C LEU A 266 8.04 -5.57 -16.00
N ASP A 267 9.15 -4.90 -15.66
CA ASP A 267 10.12 -5.30 -14.63
C ASP A 267 9.88 -4.56 -13.28
N GLY A 268 8.62 -4.18 -13.01
CA GLY A 268 8.20 -3.42 -11.84
C GLY A 268 8.13 -4.22 -10.53
N GLY A 269 8.52 -5.50 -10.55
CA GLY A 269 8.45 -6.39 -9.40
C GLY A 269 7.05 -6.95 -9.16
N TYR A 270 6.98 -8.07 -8.44
CA TYR A 270 5.74 -8.65 -7.95
C TYR A 270 4.95 -7.63 -7.11
N TRP A 271 5.55 -7.07 -6.05
CA TRP A 271 4.86 -6.13 -5.14
C TRP A 271 4.34 -4.88 -5.84
N GLY A 272 5.09 -4.34 -6.80
CA GLY A 272 4.66 -3.20 -7.60
C GLY A 272 4.94 -1.81 -7.03
N TYR A 273 5.81 -1.66 -6.03
CA TYR A 273 6.31 -0.35 -5.55
C TYR A 273 7.25 0.31 -6.56
N ASN A 274 6.78 0.57 -7.78
CA ASN A 274 7.55 1.17 -8.85
C ASN A 274 6.62 1.80 -9.91
N ASN A 275 5.78 2.77 -9.50
CA ASN A 275 4.64 3.23 -10.30
C ASN A 275 5.03 4.11 -11.50
N LEU A 276 4.44 3.83 -12.66
CA LEU A 276 4.51 4.66 -13.87
C LEU A 276 3.51 5.80 -13.84
N ASN A 277 2.31 5.55 -13.32
CA ASN A 277 1.20 6.49 -13.33
C ASN A 277 0.37 6.36 -12.04
N PHE A 278 -0.21 7.46 -11.59
CA PHE A 278 -0.91 7.55 -10.30
C PHE A 278 -2.44 7.51 -10.39
N PHE A 279 -3.00 7.21 -11.57
CA PHE A 279 -4.44 7.14 -11.80
C PHE A 279 -4.85 5.80 -12.42
N ALA A 280 -4.03 5.27 -13.32
CA ALA A 280 -4.30 4.02 -14.02
C ALA A 280 -4.05 2.81 -13.10
N PRO A 281 -5.06 1.97 -12.84
CA PRO A 281 -4.84 0.68 -12.22
C PRO A 281 -4.08 -0.25 -13.17
N GLU A 282 -3.32 -1.18 -12.59
CA GLU A 282 -2.43 -2.11 -13.26
C GLU A 282 -3.20 -3.08 -14.18
N ASN A 283 -2.93 -2.98 -15.48
CA ASN A 283 -3.57 -3.76 -16.54
C ASN A 283 -3.45 -5.28 -16.31
N ALA A 284 -2.32 -5.76 -15.77
CA ALA A 284 -2.13 -7.20 -15.52
C ALA A 284 -3.10 -7.74 -14.45
N TYR A 285 -3.68 -6.88 -13.62
CA TYR A 285 -4.64 -7.25 -12.60
C TYR A 285 -6.09 -7.26 -13.10
N SER A 286 -6.36 -7.00 -14.39
CA SER A 286 -7.72 -7.12 -14.96
C SER A 286 -7.88 -8.37 -15.81
N ALA A 287 -8.90 -9.17 -15.49
CA ALA A 287 -9.32 -10.33 -16.29
C ALA A 287 -9.84 -9.91 -17.67
N GLU A 288 -10.60 -8.81 -17.74
CA GLU A 288 -11.15 -8.29 -18.99
C GLU A 288 -10.02 -7.80 -19.91
N TYR A 289 -9.07 -7.02 -19.38
CA TYR A 289 -7.88 -6.59 -20.13
C TYR A 289 -7.08 -7.78 -20.66
N GLN A 290 -6.84 -8.81 -19.84
CA GLN A 290 -6.15 -10.03 -20.28
C GLN A 290 -6.86 -10.73 -21.46
N SER A 291 -8.18 -10.54 -21.59
CA SER A 291 -8.98 -11.15 -22.65
C SER A 291 -9.12 -10.27 -23.91
N THR A 292 -9.17 -8.95 -23.76
CA THR A 292 -9.49 -8.01 -24.86
C THR A 292 -8.33 -7.10 -25.27
N GLY A 293 -7.36 -6.88 -24.39
CA GLY A 293 -6.30 -5.89 -24.54
C GLY A 293 -6.77 -4.43 -24.43
N ARG A 294 -7.96 -4.17 -23.90
CA ARG A 294 -8.56 -2.82 -23.83
C ARG A 294 -8.39 -2.19 -22.45
N PRO A 295 -7.57 -1.13 -22.28
CA PRO A 295 -7.32 -0.49 -20.98
C PRO A 295 -8.57 0.10 -20.29
N LEU A 296 -9.62 0.43 -21.06
CA LEU A 296 -10.86 0.97 -20.49
C LEU A 296 -11.54 0.01 -19.51
N GLU A 297 -11.48 -1.30 -19.77
CA GLU A 297 -12.21 -2.31 -19.00
C GLU A 297 -11.61 -2.52 -17.60
N VAL A 298 -10.36 -2.10 -17.40
CA VAL A 298 -9.67 -2.19 -16.10
C VAL A 298 -10.40 -1.37 -15.04
N LEU A 299 -10.88 -0.17 -15.40
CA LEU A 299 -11.60 0.70 -14.46
C LEU A 299 -12.93 0.09 -14.03
N ASP A 300 -13.70 -0.45 -14.97
CA ASP A 300 -15.00 -1.06 -14.65
C ASP A 300 -14.83 -2.35 -13.84
N GLU A 301 -13.76 -3.10 -14.08
CA GLU A 301 -13.42 -4.27 -13.28
C GLU A 301 -13.00 -3.91 -11.86
N PHE A 302 -12.20 -2.85 -11.69
CA PHE A 302 -11.83 -2.31 -10.38
C PHE A 302 -13.08 -1.87 -9.61
N LYS A 303 -13.95 -1.06 -10.23
CA LYS A 303 -15.21 -0.61 -9.61
C LYS A 303 -16.08 -1.79 -9.19
N TRP A 304 -16.17 -2.82 -10.01
CA TRP A 304 -16.90 -4.03 -9.64
C TRP A 304 -16.32 -4.73 -8.41
N MET A 305 -15.00 -4.83 -8.30
CA MET A 305 -14.36 -5.43 -7.11
C MET A 305 -14.72 -4.65 -5.85
N VAL A 306 -14.63 -3.31 -5.90
CA VAL A 306 -15.01 -2.42 -4.79
C VAL A 306 -16.47 -2.62 -4.40
N ASP A 307 -17.39 -2.62 -5.38
CA ASP A 307 -18.82 -2.84 -5.16
C ASP A 307 -19.10 -4.20 -4.48
N GLU A 308 -18.39 -5.27 -4.87
CA GLU A 308 -18.54 -6.57 -4.22
C GLU A 308 -17.98 -6.63 -2.79
N LEU A 309 -16.86 -5.96 -2.51
CA LEU A 309 -16.29 -5.87 -1.17
C LEU A 309 -17.20 -5.06 -0.23
N HIS A 310 -17.72 -3.92 -0.69
CA HIS A 310 -18.65 -3.10 0.09
C HIS A 310 -19.98 -3.81 0.37
N LYS A 311 -20.50 -4.61 -0.58
CA LYS A 311 -21.67 -5.48 -0.33
C LYS A 311 -21.44 -6.47 0.81
N HIS A 312 -20.19 -6.83 1.08
CA HIS A 312 -19.78 -7.71 2.16
C HIS A 312 -19.22 -6.96 3.37
N ASP A 313 -19.37 -5.64 3.42
CA ASP A 313 -19.03 -4.81 4.57
C ASP A 313 -17.53 -4.89 4.88
N VAL A 314 -16.72 -4.69 3.83
CA VAL A 314 -15.25 -4.66 3.83
C VAL A 314 -14.77 -3.42 3.09
N GLU A 315 -14.06 -2.53 3.79
CA GLU A 315 -13.44 -1.33 3.20
C GLU A 315 -12.30 -1.70 2.25
N VAL A 316 -12.09 -0.86 1.22
CA VAL A 316 -10.96 -0.98 0.29
C VAL A 316 -9.95 0.14 0.55
N ILE A 317 -8.79 -0.24 1.08
CA ILE A 317 -7.62 0.63 1.25
C ILE A 317 -6.58 0.21 0.21
N ILE A 318 -5.95 1.17 -0.45
CA ILE A 318 -4.88 0.89 -1.42
C ILE A 318 -3.55 1.48 -0.96
N ASP A 319 -2.46 0.75 -1.18
CA ASP A 319 -1.11 1.24 -0.98
C ASP A 319 -0.69 2.16 -2.14
N VAL A 320 -0.25 3.37 -1.80
CA VAL A 320 0.08 4.43 -2.75
C VAL A 320 1.52 4.91 -2.58
N VAL A 321 2.20 5.07 -3.71
CA VAL A 321 3.66 5.28 -3.77
C VAL A 321 3.97 6.63 -4.41
N PHE A 322 3.62 7.73 -3.74
CA PHE A 322 3.89 9.09 -4.26
C PHE A 322 5.31 9.58 -4.02
N ASN A 323 6.13 8.82 -3.29
CA ASN A 323 7.47 9.24 -2.88
C ASN A 323 8.53 9.11 -3.99
N HIS A 324 8.31 8.23 -4.98
CA HIS A 324 9.19 8.01 -6.13
C HIS A 324 8.38 7.64 -7.39
N THR A 325 9.07 7.42 -8.52
CA THR A 325 8.44 6.95 -9.77
C THR A 325 9.23 5.81 -10.43
N GLY A 326 8.54 5.11 -11.34
CA GLY A 326 9.10 4.09 -12.23
C GLY A 326 10.28 4.55 -13.08
N GLU A 327 10.44 5.86 -13.34
CA GLU A 327 11.53 6.38 -14.18
C GLU A 327 12.92 6.14 -13.58
N GLY A 328 12.98 5.77 -12.29
CA GLY A 328 14.20 5.50 -11.54
C GLY A 328 15.14 6.71 -11.50
N GLY A 329 16.35 6.53 -10.98
CA GLY A 329 17.39 7.57 -10.95
C GLY A 329 18.21 7.67 -12.23
N LEU A 330 19.51 7.93 -12.05
CA LEU A 330 20.49 7.75 -13.11
C LEU A 330 20.89 6.27 -13.18
N TRP A 331 21.02 5.72 -14.39
CA TRP A 331 21.31 4.29 -14.57
C TRP A 331 22.66 3.87 -13.97
N ARG A 332 23.63 4.79 -13.94
CA ARG A 332 24.97 4.47 -13.44
C ARG A 332 25.06 4.47 -11.91
N GLU A 333 24.11 5.10 -11.20
CA GLU A 333 23.98 4.90 -9.74
C GLU A 333 23.67 3.42 -9.46
N LYS A 334 22.77 2.79 -10.24
CA LYS A 334 22.50 1.34 -10.14
C LYS A 334 23.75 0.48 -10.35
N LEU A 335 24.63 0.83 -11.29
CA LEU A 335 25.86 0.08 -11.60
C LEU A 335 26.98 0.19 -10.54
N TYR A 336 27.05 1.30 -9.79
CA TYR A 336 28.08 1.50 -8.77
C TYR A 336 27.74 0.85 -7.42
N PHE A 337 26.46 0.69 -7.08
CA PHE A 337 26.06 -0.01 -5.86
C PHE A 337 26.31 -1.54 -5.95
N GLU A 338 26.30 -2.11 -7.14
CA GLU A 338 26.45 -3.56 -7.35
C GLU A 338 27.89 -4.00 -7.67
N SER A 339 28.80 -3.07 -8.01
CA SER A 339 30.19 -3.41 -8.35
C SER A 339 31.22 -2.63 -7.54
N ASN A 340 31.80 -3.28 -6.53
CA ASN A 340 33.08 -2.86 -5.93
C ASN A 340 34.28 -3.04 -6.88
N ASN A 341 34.05 -3.15 -8.20
CA ASN A 341 35.07 -3.47 -9.18
C ASN A 341 35.12 -2.37 -10.26
N SER A 342 36.13 -1.51 -10.15
CA SER A 342 36.37 -0.34 -11.02
C SER A 342 36.79 -0.67 -12.47
N ASP A 343 36.75 -1.93 -12.90
CA ASP A 343 37.37 -2.38 -14.15
C ASP A 343 36.45 -2.33 -15.38
N TYR A 344 35.13 -2.14 -15.22
CA TYR A 344 34.22 -1.89 -16.35
C TYR A 344 34.19 -0.40 -16.71
N THR A 345 35.20 0.03 -17.44
CA THR A 345 35.31 1.39 -18.00
C THR A 345 34.43 1.56 -19.24
N VAL A 346 33.12 1.69 -19.03
CA VAL A 346 32.26 2.32 -20.04
C VAL A 346 32.39 3.83 -19.87
N ASN A 347 32.95 4.49 -20.87
CA ASN A 347 33.37 5.90 -20.83
C ASN A 347 32.20 6.87 -21.10
N PHE A 348 31.10 6.73 -20.34
CA PHE A 348 29.94 7.63 -20.40
C PHE A 348 29.89 8.55 -19.18
N ASP A 349 29.41 9.79 -19.33
CA ASP A 349 29.18 10.64 -18.18
C ASP A 349 28.00 10.06 -17.36
N PRO A 350 28.18 9.73 -16.05
CA PRO A 350 27.10 9.19 -15.22
C PRO A 350 25.85 10.07 -15.20
N LYS A 351 25.99 11.37 -15.46
CA LYS A 351 24.91 12.36 -15.41
C LYS A 351 24.00 12.31 -16.64
N GLU A 352 24.46 11.70 -17.74
CA GLU A 352 23.76 11.74 -19.03
C GLU A 352 22.69 10.65 -19.17
N ILE A 353 22.74 9.55 -18.41
CA ILE A 353 21.94 8.35 -18.68
C ILE A 353 20.78 8.21 -17.69
N ALA A 354 19.57 8.47 -18.17
CA ALA A 354 18.30 8.41 -17.45
C ALA A 354 17.20 7.82 -18.34
N GLY A 355 16.21 7.15 -17.74
CA GLY A 355 14.96 6.80 -18.42
C GLY A 355 14.04 8.03 -18.54
N LEU A 356 13.46 8.26 -19.71
CA LEU A 356 12.54 9.37 -20.00
C LEU A 356 11.33 8.83 -20.75
N TYR A 357 10.17 8.85 -20.11
CA TYR A 357 8.91 8.45 -20.72
C TYR A 357 7.67 9.12 -20.11
N SER A 358 7.83 10.00 -19.11
CA SER A 358 6.76 10.86 -18.60
C SER A 358 7.33 12.11 -17.91
N PHE A 359 7.31 12.17 -16.58
CA PHE A 359 7.65 13.31 -15.73
C PHE A 359 8.98 13.96 -16.10
N ARG A 360 10.05 13.16 -16.25
CA ARG A 360 11.40 13.66 -16.54
C ARG A 360 11.50 14.43 -17.84
N GLY A 361 10.84 13.93 -18.88
CA GLY A 361 10.81 14.54 -20.19
C GLY A 361 9.87 15.74 -20.28
N LEU A 362 8.85 15.80 -19.41
CA LEU A 362 7.93 16.94 -19.31
C LEU A 362 8.55 18.10 -18.54
N ASP A 363 9.14 17.85 -17.38
CA ASP A 363 9.84 18.87 -16.59
C ASP A 363 10.64 18.28 -15.40
N ASN A 364 11.86 17.79 -15.63
CA ASN A 364 12.65 17.09 -14.61
C ASN A 364 12.74 17.80 -13.24
N GLN A 365 12.96 19.11 -13.22
CA GLN A 365 13.11 19.89 -11.98
C GLN A 365 11.80 20.14 -11.25
N ALA A 366 10.69 20.15 -11.99
CA ALA A 366 9.38 20.36 -11.39
C ALA A 366 8.88 19.09 -10.69
N TRP A 367 9.25 17.92 -11.20
CA TRP A 367 8.74 16.63 -10.72
C TRP A 367 9.65 15.91 -9.73
N TYR A 368 10.98 16.08 -9.84
CA TYR A 368 11.95 15.36 -9.02
C TYR A 368 12.74 16.30 -8.11
N MET A 369 13.03 15.81 -6.92
CA MET A 369 13.94 16.46 -5.99
C MET A 369 15.39 16.23 -6.46
N LEU A 370 16.09 17.30 -6.83
CA LEU A 370 17.46 17.25 -7.34
C LEU A 370 18.49 17.62 -6.26
N ALA A 371 19.65 16.98 -6.34
CA ALA A 371 20.79 17.28 -5.47
C ALA A 371 21.29 18.71 -5.70
N GLY A 372 22.12 19.24 -4.78
CA GLY A 372 22.54 20.64 -4.82
C GLY A 372 23.34 21.10 -6.06
N ASP A 373 23.78 20.19 -6.95
CA ASP A 373 24.38 20.52 -8.25
C ASP A 373 23.39 20.43 -9.42
N ASN A 374 22.14 20.06 -9.15
CA ASN A 374 21.05 19.79 -10.10
C ASN A 374 21.33 18.70 -11.15
N GLN A 375 22.44 17.97 -11.02
CA GLN A 375 22.81 16.94 -11.98
C GLN A 375 22.32 15.55 -11.55
N TYR A 376 22.20 15.34 -10.24
CA TYR A 376 21.80 14.09 -9.59
C TYR A 376 20.44 14.23 -8.88
N TYR A 377 19.87 13.09 -8.50
CA TYR A 377 18.63 13.02 -7.72
C TYR A 377 18.93 12.87 -6.24
N CYS A 378 17.95 13.21 -5.42
CA CYS A 378 18.00 12.96 -3.98
C CYS A 378 17.51 11.54 -3.65
N GLY A 379 18.09 10.97 -2.60
CA GLY A 379 18.05 9.54 -2.36
C GLY A 379 17.57 9.17 -0.97
N ASN A 380 16.35 9.58 -0.61
CA ASN A 380 15.71 9.13 0.64
C ASN A 380 14.67 8.01 0.42
N THR A 381 14.56 7.50 -0.80
CA THR A 381 13.65 6.39 -1.19
C THR A 381 14.38 5.06 -1.40
N GLY A 382 15.68 5.08 -1.70
CA GLY A 382 16.46 3.87 -2.04
C GLY A 382 16.31 3.39 -3.49
N VAL A 383 15.42 3.99 -4.30
CA VAL A 383 15.14 3.55 -5.69
C VAL A 383 15.75 4.43 -6.78
N GLY A 384 16.53 5.44 -6.36
CA GLY A 384 17.33 6.31 -7.24
C GLY A 384 16.67 7.64 -7.63
N ASN A 385 15.36 7.80 -7.43
CA ASN A 385 14.72 9.11 -7.51
C ASN A 385 13.81 9.35 -6.31
N GLN A 386 13.50 10.62 -6.11
CA GLN A 386 12.51 11.08 -5.15
C GLN A 386 11.67 12.13 -5.84
N THR A 387 10.35 12.05 -5.71
CA THR A 387 9.44 13.08 -6.22
C THR A 387 9.67 14.38 -5.47
N ARG A 388 9.07 15.46 -5.98
CA ARG A 388 9.08 16.78 -5.36
C ARG A 388 7.68 17.10 -4.79
N PRO A 389 7.22 16.40 -3.74
CA PRO A 389 5.81 16.30 -3.36
C PRO A 389 5.17 17.63 -2.93
N ASN A 390 5.99 18.59 -2.48
CA ASN A 390 5.52 19.89 -2.02
C ASN A 390 5.59 20.98 -3.12
N HIS A 391 6.11 20.66 -4.31
CA HIS A 391 6.05 21.54 -5.47
C HIS A 391 4.74 21.38 -6.23
N THR A 392 4.26 22.46 -6.83
CA THR A 392 2.92 22.63 -7.38
C THR A 392 2.41 21.44 -8.22
N PRO A 393 3.13 20.95 -9.25
CA PRO A 393 2.58 19.91 -10.11
C PRO A 393 2.42 18.55 -9.40
N MET A 394 3.41 18.15 -8.60
CA MET A 394 3.35 16.88 -7.87
C MET A 394 2.33 16.95 -6.73
N ARG A 395 2.26 18.09 -6.03
CA ARG A 395 1.27 18.34 -4.99
C ARG A 395 -0.16 18.23 -5.53
N ARG A 396 -0.44 18.90 -6.66
CA ARG A 396 -1.76 18.84 -7.32
C ARG A 396 -2.06 17.42 -7.83
N LEU A 397 -1.08 16.77 -8.46
CA LEU A 397 -1.23 15.40 -8.95
C LEU A 397 -1.59 14.42 -7.82
N THR A 398 -0.93 14.54 -6.66
CA THR A 398 -1.24 13.73 -5.48
C THR A 398 -2.70 13.93 -5.07
N MET A 399 -3.15 15.18 -4.91
CA MET A 399 -4.54 15.46 -4.51
C MET A 399 -5.56 14.97 -5.54
N ASP A 400 -5.33 15.24 -6.83
CA ASP A 400 -6.22 14.79 -7.90
C ASP A 400 -6.32 13.26 -7.98
N SER A 401 -5.22 12.56 -7.79
CA SER A 401 -5.19 11.09 -7.75
C SER A 401 -6.02 10.56 -6.58
N LEU A 402 -5.81 11.11 -5.37
CA LEU A 402 -6.59 10.72 -4.19
C LEU A 402 -8.09 10.99 -4.38
N HIS A 403 -8.46 12.15 -4.92
CA HIS A 403 -9.85 12.49 -5.25
C HIS A 403 -10.42 11.54 -6.30
N PHE A 404 -9.66 11.21 -7.37
CA PHE A 404 -10.10 10.24 -8.37
C PHE A 404 -10.43 8.88 -7.73
N TYR A 405 -9.55 8.35 -6.89
CA TYR A 405 -9.79 7.06 -6.24
C TYR A 405 -10.98 7.10 -5.27
N VAL A 406 -11.16 8.18 -4.52
CA VAL A 406 -12.29 8.31 -3.58
C VAL A 406 -13.61 8.60 -4.30
N GLU A 407 -13.66 9.53 -5.23
CA GLU A 407 -14.89 9.99 -5.86
C GLU A 407 -15.35 9.09 -7.00
N GLU A 408 -14.43 8.62 -7.84
CA GLU A 408 -14.76 7.85 -9.04
C GLU A 408 -14.67 6.34 -8.83
N LEU A 409 -13.69 5.88 -8.04
CA LEU A 409 -13.44 4.45 -7.80
C LEU A 409 -13.90 3.96 -6.42
N HIS A 410 -14.40 4.87 -5.58
CA HIS A 410 -14.97 4.60 -4.27
C HIS A 410 -14.03 3.92 -3.26
N VAL A 411 -12.72 4.11 -3.38
CA VAL A 411 -11.73 3.68 -2.38
C VAL A 411 -12.00 4.36 -1.03
N ASP A 412 -11.88 3.61 0.06
CA ASP A 412 -12.14 4.07 1.43
C ASP A 412 -10.92 4.64 2.13
N GLY A 413 -9.71 4.35 1.64
CA GLY A 413 -8.49 4.78 2.29
C GLY A 413 -7.22 4.51 1.52
N PHE A 414 -6.12 5.02 2.07
CA PHE A 414 -4.79 4.92 1.50
C PHE A 414 -3.76 4.63 2.58
N ARG A 415 -2.85 3.69 2.30
CA ARG A 415 -1.58 3.55 3.01
C ARG A 415 -0.49 4.13 2.14
N PHE A 416 0.25 5.10 2.65
CA PHE A 416 1.28 5.83 1.91
C PHE A 416 2.64 5.19 2.18
N ASP A 417 3.21 4.58 1.16
CA ASP A 417 4.58 4.09 1.15
C ASP A 417 5.58 5.23 1.35
N LEU A 418 6.60 4.99 2.19
CA LEU A 418 7.64 5.93 2.61
C LEU A 418 7.09 7.36 2.76
N ALA A 419 5.96 7.48 3.47
CA ALA A 419 5.20 8.73 3.59
C ALA A 419 6.05 9.87 4.16
N GLY A 420 7.15 9.56 4.84
CA GLY A 420 8.11 10.55 5.33
C GLY A 420 8.63 11.48 4.24
N VAL A 421 8.77 10.98 3.00
CA VAL A 421 9.20 11.77 1.82
C VAL A 421 8.23 12.89 1.49
N LEU A 422 6.91 12.66 1.65
CA LEU A 422 5.88 13.65 1.38
C LEU A 422 5.98 14.85 2.34
N GLY A 423 6.53 14.62 3.54
CA GLY A 423 6.81 15.64 4.54
C GLY A 423 8.24 16.18 4.50
N GLU A 424 9.00 15.98 3.42
CA GLU A 424 10.37 16.51 3.33
C GLU A 424 10.41 17.98 2.89
N PRO A 425 11.24 18.81 3.56
CA PRO A 425 11.55 20.15 3.07
C PRO A 425 12.32 20.12 1.74
N GLU A 426 12.06 21.12 0.91
CA GLU A 426 12.74 21.37 -0.35
C GLU A 426 14.28 21.43 -0.21
N GLY A 427 15.00 20.98 -1.25
CA GLY A 427 16.46 21.13 -1.37
C GLY A 427 17.30 20.03 -0.72
N CYS A 428 16.76 18.81 -0.57
CA CYS A 428 17.52 17.62 -0.14
C CYS A 428 18.27 17.79 1.18
N THR A 429 17.59 18.41 2.13
CA THR A 429 18.20 18.81 3.39
C THR A 429 18.46 17.66 4.35
N ASN A 430 17.89 16.47 4.09
CA ASN A 430 17.95 15.28 4.94
C ASN A 430 17.66 15.58 6.41
N ARG A 431 16.70 16.47 6.67
CA ARG A 431 16.29 16.87 8.03
C ARG A 431 14.80 16.60 8.23
N SER A 432 14.42 16.57 9.50
CA SER A 432 13.02 16.64 9.88
C SER A 432 12.48 18.08 9.76
N PRO A 433 11.26 18.26 9.23
CA PRO A 433 10.57 19.54 9.24
C PRO A 433 10.15 19.92 10.66
N SER A 434 10.01 21.22 10.90
CA SER A 434 9.26 21.72 12.06
C SER A 434 7.74 21.56 11.83
N GLN A 435 6.97 21.62 12.91
CA GLN A 435 5.51 21.54 12.82
C GLN A 435 4.88 22.71 12.04
N ASP A 436 5.53 23.88 12.03
CA ASP A 436 5.06 25.01 11.21
C ASP A 436 5.28 24.74 9.72
N GLU A 437 6.38 24.08 9.34
CA GLU A 437 6.64 23.69 7.96
C GLU A 437 5.69 22.59 7.49
N ILE A 438 5.39 21.59 8.34
CA ILE A 438 4.42 20.53 8.03
C ILE A 438 3.06 21.13 7.64
N ARG A 439 2.64 22.22 8.28
CA ARG A 439 1.34 22.86 7.98
C ARG A 439 1.23 23.42 6.56
N GLU A 440 2.36 23.63 5.89
CA GLU A 440 2.41 24.13 4.52
C GLU A 440 2.62 23.00 3.49
N MET A 441 2.77 21.75 3.94
CA MET A 441 3.07 20.58 3.11
C MET A 441 1.83 19.78 2.70
N VAL A 442 1.98 18.95 1.67
CA VAL A 442 0.91 18.08 1.15
C VAL A 442 0.36 17.13 2.20
N ILE A 443 1.17 16.68 3.17
CA ILE A 443 0.70 15.80 4.25
C ILE A 443 -0.32 16.48 5.19
N GLN A 444 -0.24 17.80 5.39
CA GLN A 444 -1.27 18.53 6.13
C GLN A 444 -2.50 18.75 5.25
N GLU A 445 -2.30 19.05 3.96
CA GLU A 445 -3.40 19.21 3.01
C GLU A 445 -4.25 17.95 2.89
N ILE A 446 -3.63 16.77 2.80
CA ILE A 446 -4.33 15.47 2.81
C ILE A 446 -5.18 15.33 4.08
N ALA A 447 -4.65 15.69 5.25
CA ALA A 447 -5.40 15.60 6.50
C ALA A 447 -6.58 16.60 6.55
N ASP A 448 -6.45 17.76 5.92
CA ASP A 448 -7.44 18.85 5.92
C ASP A 448 -8.39 18.84 4.72
N ASP A 449 -8.20 17.90 3.79
CA ASP A 449 -8.91 17.88 2.52
C ASP A 449 -10.42 17.60 2.72
N PRO A 450 -11.30 18.48 2.20
CA PRO A 450 -12.72 18.37 2.43
C PRO A 450 -13.35 17.14 1.75
N ILE A 451 -12.81 16.63 0.65
CA ILE A 451 -13.32 15.44 -0.03
C ILE A 451 -12.96 14.20 0.77
N LEU A 452 -11.70 14.05 1.16
CA LEU A 452 -11.24 12.92 1.97
C LEU A 452 -11.97 12.86 3.31
N GLN A 453 -12.13 13.99 3.99
CA GLN A 453 -12.89 14.04 5.23
C GLN A 453 -14.38 13.75 5.03
N ALA A 454 -14.99 14.23 3.93
CA ALA A 454 -16.41 14.00 3.65
C ALA A 454 -16.74 12.51 3.49
N TYR A 455 -15.78 11.69 3.03
CA TYR A 455 -15.96 10.24 2.91
C TYR A 455 -15.32 9.45 4.06
N ASN A 456 -14.88 10.13 5.14
CA ASN A 456 -14.18 9.52 6.27
C ASN A 456 -12.97 8.67 5.83
N THR A 457 -12.25 9.14 4.80
CA THR A 457 -11.17 8.38 4.16
C THR A 457 -10.05 8.06 5.15
N ARG A 458 -9.57 6.82 5.13
CA ARG A 458 -8.43 6.39 5.97
C ARG A 458 -7.14 6.91 5.37
N ILE A 459 -6.29 7.54 6.19
CA ILE A 459 -4.96 8.00 5.78
C ILE A 459 -3.92 7.40 6.72
N ILE A 460 -3.15 6.44 6.21
CA ILE A 460 -2.18 5.65 6.97
C ILE A 460 -0.79 5.92 6.37
N ALA A 461 0.20 6.19 7.21
CA ALA A 461 1.57 6.41 6.79
C ALA A 461 2.46 5.21 7.12
N GLU A 462 3.42 4.93 6.24
CA GLU A 462 4.73 4.43 6.63
C GLU A 462 5.60 5.62 7.08
N PRO A 463 5.77 5.86 8.40
CA PRO A 463 6.21 7.15 8.90
C PRO A 463 7.74 7.37 8.87
N TRP A 464 8.42 6.79 7.90
CA TRP A 464 9.87 6.89 7.72
C TRP A 464 10.26 7.06 6.25
N THR A 465 11.56 7.21 6.04
CA THR A 465 12.23 7.24 4.74
C THR A 465 13.47 6.36 4.83
N ALA A 466 14.03 5.93 3.69
CA ALA A 466 15.30 5.20 3.69
C ALA A 466 16.48 6.07 4.18
N GLY A 467 16.35 7.40 4.06
CA GLY A 467 17.37 8.38 4.46
C GLY A 467 17.25 8.91 5.89
N GLY A 468 16.18 8.60 6.62
CA GLY A 468 15.92 9.11 7.98
C GLY A 468 15.45 10.57 8.05
N SER A 469 15.01 11.14 6.93
CA SER A 469 14.40 12.46 6.78
C SER A 469 12.87 12.42 6.91
N GLY A 470 12.24 13.61 6.91
CA GLY A 470 10.79 13.74 7.04
C GLY A 470 10.32 13.85 8.50
N PRO A 471 8.99 13.81 8.75
CA PRO A 471 8.40 14.01 10.08
C PRO A 471 8.83 12.97 11.11
N GLY A 472 9.12 11.74 10.67
CA GLY A 472 9.43 10.59 11.53
C GLY A 472 8.20 10.02 12.24
N ILE A 473 8.43 8.92 12.98
CA ILE A 473 7.39 8.22 13.75
C ILE A 473 6.81 9.16 14.81
N GLY A 474 5.48 9.27 14.86
CA GLY A 474 4.75 10.18 15.72
C GLY A 474 4.69 11.63 15.21
N GLY A 475 5.38 11.94 14.10
CA GLY A 475 5.53 13.30 13.58
C GLY A 475 4.44 13.76 12.61
N PHE A 476 3.59 12.85 12.11
CA PHE A 476 2.55 13.18 11.13
C PHE A 476 1.42 14.00 11.75
N PRO A 477 0.78 14.89 10.95
CA PRO A 477 -0.17 15.85 11.47
C PRO A 477 -1.51 15.20 11.84
N LYS A 478 -2.27 15.90 12.68
CA LYS A 478 -3.73 15.78 12.70
C LYS A 478 -4.34 16.87 11.83
N SER A 479 -5.62 16.74 11.51
CA SER A 479 -6.35 17.81 10.83
C SER A 479 -6.43 19.08 11.70
N THR A 480 -6.33 20.24 11.06
CA THR A 480 -6.52 21.57 11.66
C THR A 480 -7.98 22.01 11.70
N ASN A 481 -8.86 21.38 10.92
CA ASN A 481 -10.27 21.75 10.79
C ASN A 481 -11.24 20.66 11.29
N ASN A 482 -10.74 19.47 11.68
CA ASN A 482 -11.54 18.36 12.19
C ASN A 482 -10.77 17.52 13.23
N ASP A 483 -11.10 17.63 14.52
CA ASP A 483 -10.39 16.94 15.61
C ASP A 483 -10.51 15.40 15.57
N ALA A 484 -11.44 14.84 14.78
CA ALA A 484 -11.59 13.40 14.62
C ALA A 484 -10.65 12.80 13.56
N VAL A 485 -9.97 13.65 12.77
CA VAL A 485 -9.17 13.24 11.62
C VAL A 485 -7.68 13.42 11.91
N GLY A 486 -6.90 12.39 11.64
CA GLY A 486 -5.45 12.44 11.68
C GLY A 486 -4.83 11.26 10.96
N TRP A 487 -3.52 11.33 10.74
CA TRP A 487 -2.76 10.25 10.14
C TRP A 487 -2.66 9.06 11.11
N GLY A 488 -3.11 7.90 10.66
CA GLY A 488 -2.67 6.63 11.20
C GLY A 488 -1.21 6.38 10.80
N GLU A 489 -0.46 5.68 11.64
CA GLU A 489 0.93 5.32 11.35
C GLU A 489 1.14 3.84 11.63
N TRP A 490 1.79 3.14 10.69
CA TRP A 490 2.39 1.84 10.98
C TRP A 490 3.29 1.98 12.21
N ASN A 491 3.01 1.20 13.27
CA ASN A 491 3.72 1.28 14.54
C ASN A 491 4.86 0.23 14.60
N PRO A 492 6.11 0.61 14.27
CA PRO A 492 7.23 -0.33 14.31
C PRO A 492 7.61 -0.67 15.75
N TYR A 493 7.28 0.19 16.72
CA TYR A 493 7.57 -0.08 18.13
C TYR A 493 6.70 -1.21 18.66
N PHE A 494 5.43 -1.27 18.27
CA PHE A 494 4.57 -2.42 18.59
C PHE A 494 5.14 -3.71 18.00
N ARG A 495 5.45 -3.68 16.69
CA ARG A 495 6.04 -4.81 15.95
C ARG A 495 7.30 -5.33 16.64
N ASP A 496 8.27 -4.44 16.83
CA ASP A 496 9.59 -4.83 17.29
C ASP A 496 9.58 -5.24 18.77
N TRP A 497 8.81 -4.55 19.61
CA TRP A 497 8.70 -4.88 21.03
C TRP A 497 8.11 -6.28 21.22
N TRP A 498 6.98 -6.58 20.57
CA TRP A 498 6.35 -7.89 20.69
C TRP A 498 7.22 -9.01 20.10
N ARG A 499 7.83 -8.78 18.93
CA ARG A 499 8.77 -9.75 18.33
C ARG A 499 9.92 -10.06 19.29
N SER A 500 10.57 -9.05 19.87
CA SER A 500 11.66 -9.27 20.83
C SER A 500 11.17 -9.88 22.14
N PHE A 501 10.01 -9.46 22.67
CA PHE A 501 9.44 -10.00 23.90
C PHE A 501 9.11 -11.48 23.80
N VAL A 502 8.56 -11.93 22.68
CA VAL A 502 8.23 -13.34 22.43
C VAL A 502 9.50 -14.12 22.08
N ASN A 503 10.23 -13.71 21.03
CA ASN A 503 11.32 -14.51 20.44
C ASN A 503 12.65 -14.44 21.21
N GLN A 504 12.85 -13.47 22.10
CA GLN A 504 14.13 -13.23 22.80
C GLN A 504 15.35 -13.13 21.86
N SER A 505 15.15 -12.59 20.65
CA SER A 505 16.20 -12.48 19.63
C SER A 505 17.40 -11.64 20.06
N ASP A 506 17.20 -10.73 21.02
CA ASP A 506 18.19 -9.75 21.50
C ASP A 506 18.54 -9.92 22.98
N GLY A 507 18.46 -11.15 23.48
CA GLY A 507 18.64 -11.46 24.89
C GLY A 507 17.34 -11.41 25.68
N TYR A 508 17.45 -11.20 27.00
CA TYR A 508 16.29 -11.20 27.89
C TYR A 508 15.49 -9.89 27.77
N TRP A 509 14.20 -10.00 27.45
CA TRP A 509 13.28 -8.88 27.31
C TRP A 509 12.18 -8.93 28.36
N GLY A 510 12.31 -8.10 29.40
CA GLY A 510 11.26 -7.90 30.40
C GLY A 510 10.19 -6.91 29.93
N LEU A 511 9.11 -6.78 30.71
CA LEU A 511 7.99 -5.89 30.40
C LEU A 511 8.41 -4.40 30.30
N ASN A 512 9.42 -3.98 31.05
CA ASN A 512 10.01 -2.64 31.02
C ASN A 512 11.14 -2.44 29.99
N SER A 513 11.39 -3.41 29.12
CA SER A 513 12.37 -3.25 28.05
C SER A 513 11.97 -2.13 27.11
N THR A 514 12.88 -1.18 26.89
CA THR A 514 12.67 0.04 26.06
C THR A 514 13.64 0.15 24.89
N ALA A 515 14.37 -0.93 24.57
CA ALA A 515 15.41 -0.94 23.54
C ALA A 515 14.87 -0.67 22.12
N THR A 516 13.56 -0.78 21.90
CA THR A 516 12.86 -0.46 20.64
C THR A 516 12.24 0.94 20.72
N GLY A 517 13.09 1.97 20.74
CA GLY A 517 12.63 3.36 20.60
C GLY A 517 12.09 4.01 21.87
N GLY A 518 12.43 3.50 23.06
CA GLY A 518 12.08 4.16 24.32
C GLY A 518 10.68 3.85 24.86
N VAL A 519 9.94 2.93 24.25
CA VAL A 519 8.63 2.48 24.72
C VAL A 519 8.69 1.07 25.30
N ASP A 520 7.88 0.82 26.32
CA ASP A 520 7.80 -0.47 27.02
C ASP A 520 6.51 -1.25 26.68
N GLY A 521 6.35 -2.43 27.29
CA GLY A 521 5.22 -3.32 27.05
C GLY A 521 3.86 -2.71 27.38
N GLY A 522 3.79 -1.96 28.47
CA GLY A 522 2.58 -1.26 28.86
C GLY A 522 2.19 -0.18 27.84
N THR A 523 3.20 0.53 27.33
CA THR A 523 3.03 1.59 26.33
C THR A 523 2.53 1.03 24.99
N VAL A 524 3.10 -0.05 24.47
CA VAL A 524 2.65 -0.64 23.19
C VAL A 524 1.28 -1.30 23.30
N LEU A 525 0.90 -1.82 24.47
CA LEU A 525 -0.44 -2.37 24.71
C LEU A 525 -1.54 -1.30 24.81
N THR A 526 -1.18 -0.05 25.13
CA THR A 526 -2.14 1.04 25.38
C THR A 526 -2.15 2.10 24.27
N GLY A 527 -1.82 1.70 23.03
CA GLY A 527 -1.90 2.57 21.85
C GLY A 527 -0.75 3.56 21.73
N THR A 528 0.38 3.28 22.38
CA THR A 528 1.65 4.04 22.30
C THR A 528 1.45 5.55 22.49
N GLU A 529 0.71 5.92 23.53
CA GLU A 529 0.34 7.31 23.85
C GLU A 529 1.49 8.32 23.79
N PRO A 530 2.70 8.06 24.33
CA PRO A 530 3.79 9.04 24.30
C PRO A 530 4.26 9.41 22.90
N VAL A 531 3.98 8.58 21.89
CA VAL A 531 4.40 8.80 20.49
C VAL A 531 3.31 9.52 19.69
N TYR A 532 2.04 9.20 19.90
CA TYR A 532 0.94 9.73 19.09
C TYR A 532 0.08 10.78 19.83
N GLY A 533 -0.08 10.68 21.14
CA GLY A 533 -1.00 11.52 21.91
C GLY A 533 -0.59 12.99 22.06
N TRP A 534 0.68 13.33 21.81
CA TRP A 534 1.19 14.70 21.99
C TRP A 534 0.54 15.73 21.05
N ASN A 535 0.01 15.30 19.89
CA ASN A 535 -0.72 16.15 18.95
C ASN A 535 -2.23 15.83 18.87
N ASP A 536 -2.79 15.28 19.96
CA ASP A 536 -4.20 14.88 20.14
C ASP A 536 -4.69 13.73 19.23
N ARG A 537 -3.80 13.05 18.51
CA ARG A 537 -4.17 11.80 17.86
C ARG A 537 -4.59 10.77 18.90
N LYS A 538 -5.54 9.93 18.51
CA LYS A 538 -6.20 8.91 19.33
C LYS A 538 -5.49 7.55 19.28
N PRO A 539 -5.78 6.62 20.21
CA PRO A 539 -5.16 5.28 20.24
C PRO A 539 -5.19 4.55 18.90
N TYR A 540 -6.31 4.64 18.17
CA TYR A 540 -6.54 3.99 16.88
C TYR A 540 -5.66 4.50 15.73
N HIS A 541 -4.94 5.62 15.89
CA HIS A 541 -3.93 6.04 14.91
C HIS A 541 -2.64 5.20 15.00
N SER A 542 -2.48 4.40 16.05
CA SER A 542 -1.43 3.37 16.12
C SER A 542 -1.88 2.14 15.33
N VAL A 543 -1.34 1.94 14.12
CA VAL A 543 -1.56 0.71 13.35
C VAL A 543 -0.60 -0.36 13.85
N ASN A 544 -1.14 -1.30 14.63
CA ASN A 544 -0.39 -2.34 15.31
C ASN A 544 -0.30 -3.58 14.43
N PHE A 545 0.91 -3.99 14.08
CA PHE A 545 1.16 -5.17 13.25
C PHE A 545 2.34 -5.95 13.78
N ILE A 546 2.30 -7.28 13.60
CA ILE A 546 3.45 -8.15 13.88
C ILE A 546 4.21 -8.45 12.59
N THR A 547 3.52 -8.53 11.45
CA THR A 547 4.05 -8.88 10.14
C THR A 547 3.36 -8.03 9.08
N ALA A 548 4.09 -7.77 8.00
CA ALA A 548 3.66 -7.05 6.81
C ALA A 548 4.40 -7.66 5.62
N HIS A 549 4.12 -7.19 4.39
CA HIS A 549 4.82 -7.65 3.20
C HIS A 549 6.35 -7.46 3.32
N ASP A 550 6.78 -6.40 4.02
CA ASP A 550 8.17 -6.18 4.42
C ASP A 550 8.61 -7.10 5.56
N GLY A 551 9.55 -8.00 5.25
CA GLY A 551 10.11 -8.94 6.21
C GLY A 551 9.44 -10.32 6.11
N PHE A 552 9.44 -11.04 7.23
CA PHE A 552 8.88 -12.38 7.29
C PHE A 552 7.36 -12.39 7.37
N THR A 553 6.75 -13.42 6.76
CA THR A 553 5.44 -13.95 7.20
C THR A 553 5.48 -14.38 8.66
N MET A 554 4.33 -14.49 9.33
CA MET A 554 4.33 -14.81 10.76
C MET A 554 4.83 -16.24 11.03
N TYR A 555 4.57 -17.17 10.11
CA TYR A 555 5.12 -18.53 10.21
C TYR A 555 6.64 -18.54 10.03
N ASP A 556 7.18 -17.73 9.13
CA ASP A 556 8.63 -17.64 8.93
C ASP A 556 9.33 -16.91 10.08
N LEU A 557 8.68 -15.91 10.69
CA LEU A 557 9.14 -15.19 11.87
C LEU A 557 9.44 -16.11 13.07
N VAL A 558 8.71 -17.22 13.18
CA VAL A 558 8.89 -18.24 14.24
C VAL A 558 9.65 -19.50 13.77
N SER A 559 10.11 -19.51 12.51
CA SER A 559 10.79 -20.65 11.89
C SER A 559 12.25 -20.35 11.50
N TYR A 560 12.58 -19.09 11.18
CA TYR A 560 13.89 -18.72 10.65
C TYR A 560 14.58 -17.68 11.54
N PRO A 561 15.81 -17.92 12.01
CA PRO A 561 16.57 -16.92 12.76
C PRO A 561 17.18 -15.85 11.84
N GLU A 562 17.35 -16.15 10.56
CA GLU A 562 18.00 -15.29 9.56
C GLU A 562 17.30 -15.43 8.21
N LYS A 563 17.28 -14.34 7.43
CA LYS A 563 16.71 -14.31 6.08
C LYS A 563 17.43 -15.25 5.11
N GLN A 564 16.67 -15.76 4.15
CA GLN A 564 17.08 -16.71 3.10
C GLN A 564 16.76 -16.10 1.73
N ASN A 565 17.30 -14.91 1.47
CA ASN A 565 17.03 -14.15 0.24
C ASN A 565 17.92 -14.55 -0.94
N GLY A 566 18.91 -15.43 -0.73
CA GLY A 566 19.77 -15.97 -1.79
C GLY A 566 19.04 -16.94 -2.73
N CYS A 567 19.80 -17.78 -3.44
CA CYS A 567 19.24 -18.77 -4.36
C CYS A 567 18.13 -19.62 -3.70
N GLY A 568 16.90 -19.50 -4.21
CA GLY A 568 15.72 -20.19 -3.69
C GLY A 568 14.49 -20.05 -4.59
N VAL A 569 13.35 -20.62 -4.15
CA VAL A 569 12.10 -20.66 -4.94
C VAL A 569 11.51 -19.27 -5.24
N LEU A 570 11.80 -18.29 -4.38
CA LEU A 570 11.38 -16.89 -4.52
C LEU A 570 12.48 -15.97 -5.07
N ASN A 571 13.68 -16.51 -5.31
CA ASN A 571 14.78 -15.77 -5.92
C ASN A 571 15.57 -16.70 -6.86
N GLN A 572 14.89 -17.17 -7.90
CA GLN A 572 15.45 -18.14 -8.86
C GLN A 572 16.59 -17.52 -9.68
N ILE A 573 16.55 -16.19 -9.90
CA ILE A 573 17.62 -15.50 -10.62
C ILE A 573 18.97 -15.63 -9.92
N CYS A 574 19.01 -15.63 -8.57
CA CYS A 574 20.24 -15.93 -7.83
C CYS A 574 20.76 -17.37 -8.02
N CYS A 575 19.91 -18.31 -8.40
CA CYS A 575 20.33 -19.68 -8.73
C CYS A 575 20.92 -19.77 -10.14
N ASP A 576 20.30 -19.07 -11.09
CA ASP A 576 20.67 -19.12 -12.50
C ASP A 576 21.89 -18.24 -12.82
N ASP A 577 21.91 -17.01 -12.29
CA ASP A 577 23.00 -16.05 -12.44
C ASP A 577 23.20 -15.25 -11.14
N PRO A 578 24.06 -15.73 -10.21
CA PRO A 578 24.35 -15.03 -8.97
C PRO A 578 25.13 -13.71 -9.17
N THR A 579 25.49 -13.35 -10.40
CA THR A 579 26.11 -12.06 -10.74
C THR A 579 25.15 -11.08 -11.38
N SER A 580 23.89 -11.49 -11.58
CA SER A 580 22.83 -10.59 -12.06
C SER A 580 22.60 -9.47 -11.07
N ALA A 581 22.38 -8.25 -11.58
CA ALA A 581 21.89 -7.09 -10.81
C ALA A 581 20.62 -7.42 -10.02
N TRP A 582 19.80 -8.31 -10.56
CA TRP A 582 18.55 -8.76 -9.97
C TRP A 582 18.71 -9.87 -8.92
N CYS A 583 19.92 -10.41 -8.75
CA CYS A 583 20.20 -11.32 -7.65
C CYS A 583 20.49 -10.51 -6.38
N ASP A 584 19.44 -10.23 -5.62
CA ASP A 584 19.57 -9.48 -4.38
C ASP A 584 19.45 -10.40 -3.15
N GLU A 585 20.60 -10.75 -2.58
CA GLU A 585 20.69 -11.56 -1.37
C GLU A 585 20.67 -10.71 -0.08
N SER A 586 20.89 -9.40 -0.21
CA SER A 586 21.30 -8.53 0.89
C SER A 586 20.22 -7.58 1.38
N SER A 587 19.21 -7.28 0.56
CA SER A 587 18.05 -6.47 0.94
C SER A 587 17.11 -7.16 1.92
N GLY A 588 16.12 -6.41 2.41
CA GLY A 588 15.25 -6.81 3.51
C GLY A 588 15.93 -6.68 4.87
N GLU A 589 15.12 -6.73 5.93
CA GLU A 589 15.59 -6.58 7.31
C GLU A 589 16.60 -7.68 7.67
N SER A 590 17.78 -7.30 8.16
CA SER A 590 18.76 -8.29 8.62
C SER A 590 18.45 -8.73 10.05
N HIS A 591 17.85 -7.83 10.84
CA HIS A 591 17.49 -8.06 12.22
C HIS A 591 15.98 -8.21 12.40
N ASN A 592 15.45 -9.36 11.97
CA ASN A 592 14.01 -9.65 11.91
C ASN A 592 13.33 -9.77 13.29
N ARG A 593 14.13 -9.83 14.37
CA ARG A 593 13.69 -10.18 15.73
C ARG A 593 12.92 -11.51 15.75
N SER A 594 13.40 -12.46 14.95
CA SER A 594 12.82 -13.77 14.73
C SER A 594 13.55 -14.84 15.56
N ALA A 595 12.94 -16.00 15.68
CA ALA A 595 13.56 -17.18 16.29
C ALA A 595 13.10 -18.45 15.57
N ASN A 596 13.90 -19.51 15.63
CA ASN A 596 13.44 -20.85 15.26
C ASN A 596 12.97 -21.59 16.50
N TRP A 597 11.65 -21.70 16.67
CA TRP A 597 11.04 -22.37 17.82
C TRP A 597 11.07 -23.91 17.74
N GLY A 598 11.61 -24.48 16.65
CA GLY A 598 11.82 -25.91 16.50
C GLY A 598 10.52 -26.66 16.20
N GLU A 599 9.84 -27.13 17.25
CA GLU A 599 8.67 -27.99 17.12
C GLU A 599 7.44 -27.22 16.59
N GLU A 600 6.67 -27.84 15.69
CA GLU A 600 5.56 -27.20 15.00
C GLU A 600 4.47 -26.67 15.95
N GLN A 601 4.15 -27.41 17.01
CA GLN A 601 3.18 -26.97 18.02
C GLN A 601 3.62 -25.73 18.80
N LEU A 602 4.93 -25.56 19.03
CA LEU A 602 5.46 -24.36 19.70
C LEU A 602 5.44 -23.17 18.76
N LYS A 603 5.78 -23.36 17.48
CA LYS A 603 5.60 -22.31 16.45
C LYS A 603 4.17 -21.82 16.41
N ARG A 604 3.20 -22.74 16.36
CA ARG A 604 1.76 -22.39 16.36
C ARG A 604 1.32 -21.69 17.65
N GLN A 605 1.84 -22.10 18.81
CA GLN A 605 1.60 -21.38 20.07
C GLN A 605 2.13 -19.93 20.01
N MET A 606 3.32 -19.70 19.44
CA MET A 606 3.86 -18.35 19.30
C MET A 606 3.04 -17.50 18.32
N MET A 607 2.60 -18.08 17.20
CA MET A 607 1.69 -17.39 16.28
C MET A 607 0.38 -16.99 16.99
N ARG A 608 -0.22 -17.90 17.77
CA ARG A 608 -1.41 -17.57 18.57
C ARG A 608 -1.16 -16.45 19.58
N ASN A 609 0.02 -16.42 20.20
CA ASN A 609 0.40 -15.32 21.09
C ASN A 609 0.45 -13.98 20.35
N PHE A 610 1.04 -13.94 19.15
CA PHE A 610 1.11 -12.73 18.34
C PHE A 610 -0.27 -12.25 17.88
N PHE A 611 -1.14 -13.16 17.41
CA PHE A 611 -2.51 -12.81 17.05
C PHE A 611 -3.30 -12.27 18.24
N LEU A 612 -3.23 -12.93 19.40
CA LEU A 612 -3.92 -12.46 20.59
C LEU A 612 -3.37 -11.12 21.06
N ALA A 613 -2.05 -10.92 21.03
CA ALA A 613 -1.41 -9.65 21.38
C ALA A 613 -1.91 -8.48 20.53
N MET A 614 -2.08 -8.67 19.21
CA MET A 614 -2.68 -7.64 18.33
C MET A 614 -4.13 -7.35 18.72
N MET A 615 -4.91 -8.37 19.05
CA MET A 615 -6.35 -8.21 19.31
C MET A 615 -6.68 -7.59 20.66
N ILE A 616 -5.81 -7.75 21.67
CA ILE A 616 -6.01 -7.19 23.02
C ILE A 616 -5.38 -5.80 23.21
N ALA A 617 -4.52 -5.37 22.28
CA ALA A 617 -3.89 -4.06 22.36
C ALA A 617 -4.84 -2.95 21.91
N HIS A 618 -4.75 -1.78 22.54
CA HIS A 618 -5.35 -0.57 22.01
C HIS A 618 -4.62 -0.15 20.73
N GLY A 619 -5.36 0.35 19.75
CA GLY A 619 -4.87 0.67 18.41
C GLY A 619 -5.60 -0.13 17.34
N THR A 620 -5.19 0.05 16.09
CA THR A 620 -5.80 -0.59 14.91
C THR A 620 -4.96 -1.80 14.50
N PRO A 621 -5.43 -3.05 14.70
CA PRO A 621 -4.67 -4.23 14.29
C PRO A 621 -4.61 -4.37 12.76
N MET A 622 -3.45 -4.79 12.26
CA MET A 622 -3.24 -5.19 10.86
C MET A 622 -2.67 -6.59 10.77
N ILE A 623 -3.32 -7.43 9.97
CA ILE A 623 -2.94 -8.81 9.69
C ILE A 623 -2.36 -8.88 8.27
N LEU A 624 -1.20 -9.52 8.13
CA LEU A 624 -0.68 -9.88 6.82
C LEU A 624 -1.42 -11.08 6.25
N GLY A 625 -1.89 -10.96 5.01
CA GLY A 625 -2.65 -11.98 4.33
C GLY A 625 -1.91 -13.31 4.21
N GLY A 626 -2.61 -14.36 4.61
CA GLY A 626 -2.14 -15.73 4.65
C GLY A 626 -1.56 -16.15 6.01
N ASP A 627 -1.25 -15.22 6.91
CA ASP A 627 -0.76 -15.57 8.25
C ASP A 627 -1.83 -16.34 9.05
N GLU A 628 -3.11 -16.10 8.77
CA GLU A 628 -4.24 -16.77 9.42
C GLU A 628 -4.25 -18.29 9.21
N TRP A 629 -3.60 -18.80 8.16
CA TRP A 629 -3.45 -20.24 7.92
C TRP A 629 -1.97 -20.66 7.77
N MET A 630 -1.05 -19.81 8.24
CA MET A 630 0.41 -20.05 8.28
C MET A 630 1.08 -20.04 6.90
N ARG A 631 0.84 -19.02 6.08
CA ARG A 631 1.58 -18.77 4.84
C ARG A 631 3.08 -18.67 5.13
N THR A 632 3.88 -19.20 4.21
CA THR A 632 5.35 -19.15 4.27
C THR A 632 5.91 -18.62 2.96
N GLN A 633 7.00 -17.89 3.06
CA GLN A 633 7.89 -17.49 1.98
C GLN A 633 9.25 -18.19 2.10
N TYR A 634 9.31 -19.32 2.80
CA TYR A 634 10.48 -20.18 2.95
C TYR A 634 11.69 -19.47 3.55
N GLY A 635 11.44 -18.48 4.42
CA GLY A 635 12.47 -17.66 5.00
C GLY A 635 13.02 -16.58 4.06
N ASN A 636 12.42 -16.35 2.90
CA ASN A 636 12.67 -15.10 2.16
C ASN A 636 11.89 -13.97 2.86
N ASN A 637 12.56 -12.88 3.19
CA ASN A 637 11.95 -11.74 3.89
C ASN A 637 11.87 -10.47 3.02
N ASN A 638 12.07 -10.62 1.70
CA ASN A 638 11.99 -9.54 0.73
C ASN A 638 11.54 -10.08 -0.65
N ALA A 639 10.39 -10.75 -0.70
CA ALA A 639 9.90 -11.43 -1.88
C ALA A 639 9.21 -10.49 -2.89
N TYR A 640 9.88 -9.40 -3.25
CA TYR A 640 9.33 -8.27 -4.02
C TYR A 640 9.45 -8.41 -5.54
N SER A 641 10.44 -9.16 -6.03
CA SER A 641 10.86 -9.13 -7.43
C SER A 641 9.92 -9.90 -8.36
N ASP A 642 10.06 -9.74 -9.68
CA ASP A 642 9.24 -10.48 -10.66
C ASP A 642 9.45 -12.00 -10.58
N TRP A 643 10.64 -12.43 -10.18
CA TRP A 643 10.92 -13.85 -9.96
C TRP A 643 10.18 -14.43 -8.75
N ALA A 644 9.70 -13.56 -7.84
CA ALA A 644 8.84 -13.96 -6.74
C ALA A 644 7.35 -13.98 -7.13
N ASP A 645 6.97 -13.61 -8.35
CA ASP A 645 5.60 -13.75 -8.86
C ASP A 645 5.33 -15.19 -9.33
N ASN A 646 5.24 -16.10 -8.37
CA ASN A 646 5.04 -17.51 -8.63
C ASN A 646 4.25 -18.23 -7.51
N GLU A 647 3.92 -19.50 -7.76
CA GLU A 647 3.09 -20.33 -6.86
C GLU A 647 3.62 -20.47 -5.43
N TRP A 648 4.89 -20.18 -5.18
CA TRP A 648 5.51 -20.23 -3.85
C TRP A 648 5.28 -18.97 -3.03
N ASN A 649 4.96 -17.84 -3.68
CA ASN A 649 4.63 -16.57 -3.02
C ASN A 649 3.12 -16.35 -2.93
N TRP A 650 2.39 -16.84 -3.93
CA TRP A 650 0.93 -16.79 -3.97
C TRP A 650 0.32 -17.54 -2.77
N HIS A 651 -0.93 -17.20 -2.44
CA HIS A 651 -1.68 -17.89 -1.39
C HIS A 651 -1.99 -19.31 -1.86
N ARG A 652 -1.34 -20.32 -1.27
CA ARG A 652 -1.46 -21.73 -1.69
C ARG A 652 -2.70 -22.37 -1.07
N TRP A 653 -3.87 -21.98 -1.57
CA TRP A 653 -5.17 -22.47 -1.10
C TRP A 653 -5.29 -24.00 -1.08
N ASN A 654 -4.63 -24.70 -2.00
CA ASN A 654 -4.59 -26.16 -2.01
C ASN A 654 -3.87 -26.77 -0.79
N GLU A 655 -2.91 -26.04 -0.20
CA GLU A 655 -2.26 -26.46 1.05
C GLU A 655 -3.18 -26.23 2.24
N TRP A 656 -3.83 -25.07 2.34
CA TRP A 656 -4.83 -24.85 3.39
C TRP A 656 -6.00 -25.84 3.28
N GLN A 657 -6.58 -26.00 2.09
CA GLN A 657 -7.78 -26.80 1.86
C GLN A 657 -7.54 -28.32 1.95
N SER A 658 -6.29 -28.76 2.04
CA SER A 658 -5.95 -30.18 2.15
C SER A 658 -6.59 -30.80 3.39
N SER A 659 -7.31 -31.92 3.21
CA SER A 659 -7.90 -32.68 4.33
C SER A 659 -6.87 -33.24 5.30
N TYR A 660 -5.56 -33.11 5.05
CA TYR A 660 -4.52 -33.56 5.97
C TYR A 660 -3.96 -32.44 6.86
N ASN A 661 -4.33 -31.19 6.62
CA ASN A 661 -3.75 -30.01 7.28
C ASN A 661 -4.69 -29.40 8.32
N TRP A 662 -5.13 -30.23 9.27
CA TRP A 662 -5.98 -29.82 10.39
C TRP A 662 -5.40 -28.62 11.15
N ASP A 663 -4.08 -28.49 11.22
CA ASP A 663 -3.35 -27.44 11.92
C ASP A 663 -3.59 -26.06 11.31
N ARG A 664 -3.61 -25.99 9.99
CA ARG A 664 -3.91 -24.75 9.25
C ARG A 664 -5.36 -24.32 9.43
N TYR A 665 -6.29 -25.28 9.42
CA TYR A 665 -7.70 -24.98 9.72
C TYR A 665 -7.88 -24.48 11.15
N ARG A 666 -7.24 -25.10 12.14
CA ARG A 666 -7.33 -24.65 13.53
C ARG A 666 -6.68 -23.31 13.79
N MET A 667 -5.58 -22.98 13.09
CA MET A 667 -5.03 -21.62 13.13
C MET A 667 -6.02 -20.61 12.55
N HIS A 668 -6.60 -20.89 11.38
CA HIS A 668 -7.59 -20.01 10.75
C HIS A 668 -8.80 -19.80 11.65
N ASP A 669 -9.33 -20.89 12.22
CA ASP A 669 -10.45 -20.88 13.15
C ASP A 669 -10.14 -20.05 14.42
N PHE A 670 -8.95 -20.24 15.00
CA PHE A 670 -8.47 -19.41 16.11
C PHE A 670 -8.40 -17.93 15.76
N VAL A 671 -7.87 -17.57 14.57
CA VAL A 671 -7.74 -16.17 14.14
C VAL A 671 -9.11 -15.54 13.90
N ARG A 672 -10.03 -16.26 13.25
CA ARG A 672 -11.41 -15.81 13.09
C ARG A 672 -12.07 -15.53 14.45
N ASP A 673 -11.91 -16.45 15.39
CA ASP A 673 -12.57 -16.33 16.69
C ASP A 673 -11.89 -15.31 17.61
N VAL A 674 -10.58 -15.06 17.49
CA VAL A 674 -9.91 -13.98 18.25
C VAL A 674 -10.22 -12.59 17.69
N ILE A 675 -10.49 -12.49 16.38
CA ILE A 675 -11.09 -11.30 15.77
C ILE A 675 -12.50 -11.07 16.33
N ARG A 676 -13.35 -12.12 16.37
CA ARG A 676 -14.68 -12.05 16.99
C ARG A 676 -14.59 -11.62 18.45
N PHE A 677 -13.66 -12.19 19.21
CA PHE A 677 -13.42 -11.84 20.61
C PHE A 677 -13.17 -10.34 20.79
N ARG A 678 -12.30 -9.73 19.95
CA ARG A 678 -12.07 -8.29 19.96
C ARG A 678 -13.34 -7.51 19.64
N LYS A 679 -14.05 -7.87 18.56
CA LYS A 679 -15.26 -7.17 18.11
C LYS A 679 -16.40 -7.20 19.13
N GLU A 680 -16.54 -8.27 19.88
CA GLU A 680 -17.52 -8.36 20.98
C GLU A 680 -17.09 -7.56 22.23
N ARG A 681 -15.83 -7.14 22.31
CA ARG A 681 -15.20 -6.50 23.48
C ARG A 681 -14.50 -5.19 23.12
N THR A 682 -15.03 -4.45 22.14
CA THR A 682 -14.51 -3.12 21.74
C THR A 682 -14.45 -2.15 22.91
N TYR A 683 -15.39 -2.27 23.87
CA TYR A 683 -15.39 -1.51 25.11
C TYR A 683 -14.11 -1.67 25.95
N ALA A 684 -13.37 -2.77 25.79
CA ALA A 684 -12.09 -3.01 26.46
C ALA A 684 -10.89 -2.70 25.55
N PHE A 685 -10.93 -3.07 24.28
CA PHE A 685 -9.73 -3.11 23.42
C PHE A 685 -9.68 -2.04 22.32
N ALA A 686 -10.79 -1.34 22.07
CA ALA A 686 -10.93 -0.34 21.02
C ALA A 686 -11.40 1.01 21.58
N PRO A 687 -10.70 1.62 22.56
CA PRO A 687 -11.10 2.91 23.08
C PRO A 687 -10.86 4.04 22.07
N THR A 688 -11.80 4.99 22.01
CA THR A 688 -11.70 6.18 21.17
C THR A 688 -10.75 7.24 21.73
N GLU A 689 -10.37 7.13 23.00
CA GLU A 689 -9.55 8.10 23.73
C GLU A 689 -8.55 7.38 24.64
N TYR A 690 -7.38 7.99 24.87
CA TYR A 690 -6.43 7.50 25.86
C TYR A 690 -7.04 7.54 27.27
N GLY A 691 -6.82 6.47 28.04
CA GLY A 691 -7.45 6.28 29.35
C GLY A 691 -8.96 5.99 29.29
N GLY A 692 -9.56 5.91 28.10
CA GLY A 692 -10.92 5.46 27.89
C GLY A 692 -11.06 3.92 27.88
N GLY A 693 -12.29 3.44 27.67
CA GLY A 693 -12.61 2.02 27.71
C GLY A 693 -12.76 1.46 29.12
N MET A 694 -12.75 0.14 29.23
CA MET A 694 -12.87 -0.57 30.49
C MET A 694 -11.63 -0.35 31.37
N ALA A 695 -11.85 0.11 32.59
CA ALA A 695 -10.78 0.33 33.56
C ALA A 695 -10.03 -0.99 33.84
N PHE A 696 -8.71 -0.93 33.86
CA PHE A 696 -7.87 -2.10 34.15
C PHE A 696 -6.68 -1.75 35.05
N ALA A 697 -6.03 -2.78 35.59
CA ALA A 697 -4.75 -2.65 36.29
C ALA A 697 -3.79 -3.78 35.93
N TRP A 698 -2.51 -3.45 35.93
CA TRP A 698 -1.40 -4.40 35.78
C TRP A 698 -1.14 -5.11 37.10
N LYS A 699 -1.17 -6.44 37.09
CA LYS A 699 -1.02 -7.30 38.25
C LYS A 699 0.17 -8.24 38.08
N ASN A 700 0.85 -8.54 39.19
CA ASN A 700 1.81 -9.63 39.24
C ASN A 700 1.10 -11.00 39.42
N ASP A 701 1.86 -12.09 39.50
CA ASP A 701 1.35 -13.44 39.66
C ASP A 701 0.64 -13.70 41.00
N GLN A 702 0.83 -12.85 42.01
CA GLN A 702 0.06 -12.89 43.26
C GLN A 702 -1.16 -11.94 43.28
N ASN A 703 -1.55 -11.39 42.12
CA ASN A 703 -2.66 -10.44 41.98
C ASN A 703 -2.46 -9.13 42.77
N ALA A 704 -1.21 -8.75 43.04
CA ALA A 704 -0.86 -7.42 43.56
C ALA A 704 -0.59 -6.46 42.39
N ASP A 705 -0.79 -5.15 42.59
CA ASP A 705 -0.42 -4.15 41.60
C ASP A 705 1.08 -4.22 41.31
N MET A 706 1.46 -4.25 40.02
CA MET A 706 2.86 -4.31 39.61
C MET A 706 3.66 -3.12 40.14
N SER A 707 4.86 -3.37 40.67
CA SER A 707 5.76 -2.34 41.19
C SER A 707 7.23 -2.74 41.09
N GLY A 708 8.13 -1.75 40.99
CA GLY A 708 9.58 -1.98 41.06
C GLY A 708 10.09 -3.05 40.08
N ASP A 709 10.66 -4.12 40.62
CA ASP A 709 11.28 -5.20 39.86
C ASP A 709 10.25 -6.12 39.15
N ASP A 710 8.95 -6.06 39.49
CA ASP A 710 7.91 -6.83 38.81
C ASP A 710 7.93 -6.56 37.29
N TRP A 711 8.21 -5.32 36.90
CA TRP A 711 8.28 -4.91 35.50
C TRP A 711 9.47 -5.49 34.73
N SER A 712 10.45 -6.07 35.43
CA SER A 712 11.54 -6.77 34.77
C SER A 712 11.18 -8.21 34.37
N ALA A 713 10.06 -8.75 34.88
CA ALA A 713 9.62 -10.11 34.56
C ALA A 713 9.09 -10.22 33.12
N ARG A 714 8.87 -11.46 32.68
CA ARG A 714 8.21 -11.80 31.41
C ARG A 714 6.81 -12.37 31.61
N HIS A 715 6.25 -12.18 32.78
CA HIS A 715 4.89 -12.58 33.11
C HIS A 715 4.14 -11.45 33.80
N MET A 716 2.85 -11.30 33.48
CA MET A 716 1.95 -10.33 34.10
C MET A 716 0.50 -10.74 33.91
N ALA A 717 -0.39 -10.13 34.67
CA ALA A 717 -1.83 -10.16 34.41
C ALA A 717 -2.38 -8.75 34.17
N ILE A 718 -3.31 -8.61 33.23
CA ILE A 718 -4.10 -7.40 33.02
C ILE A 718 -5.49 -7.68 33.56
N HIS A 719 -5.88 -7.06 34.68
CA HIS A 719 -7.20 -7.23 35.27
C HIS A 719 -8.11 -6.08 34.87
N TYR A 720 -9.07 -6.35 33.99
CA TYR A 720 -10.15 -5.44 33.63
C TYR A 720 -11.28 -5.55 34.65
N TYR A 721 -11.65 -4.40 35.23
CA TYR A 721 -12.71 -4.28 36.21
C TYR A 721 -14.08 -4.08 35.53
N GLY A 722 -15.05 -4.95 35.84
CA GLY A 722 -16.46 -4.85 35.43
C GLY A 722 -17.18 -3.74 36.18
N ALA A 723 -16.61 -2.53 36.17
CA ALA A 723 -16.91 -1.44 37.10
C ALA A 723 -18.32 -0.86 36.87
N GLY A 724 -19.36 -1.49 37.41
CA GLY A 724 -20.70 -0.90 37.54
C GLY A 724 -21.51 -0.69 36.25
N GLU A 725 -20.90 -0.87 35.07
CA GLU A 725 -21.52 -0.68 33.75
C GLU A 725 -22.15 -1.96 33.17
N GLY A 726 -22.11 -3.07 33.91
CA GLY A 726 -22.73 -4.34 33.51
C GLY A 726 -21.86 -5.24 32.63
N TRP A 727 -20.59 -4.89 32.42
CA TRP A 727 -19.61 -5.74 31.74
C TRP A 727 -19.03 -6.80 32.68
N LYS A 728 -18.70 -7.96 32.12
CA LYS A 728 -18.01 -9.05 32.81
C LYS A 728 -16.57 -8.65 33.12
N GLN A 729 -16.09 -8.99 34.31
CA GLN A 729 -14.65 -8.89 34.60
C GLN A 729 -13.85 -9.80 33.68
N MET A 730 -12.62 -9.38 33.36
CA MET A 730 -11.72 -10.13 32.50
C MET A 730 -10.30 -10.05 33.03
N MET A 731 -9.54 -11.13 32.90
CA MET A 731 -8.10 -11.16 33.17
C MET A 731 -7.36 -11.73 31.97
N ILE A 732 -6.33 -11.02 31.52
CA ILE A 732 -5.38 -11.51 30.52
C ILE A 732 -4.10 -11.88 31.24
N LEU A 733 -3.78 -13.16 31.28
CA LEU A 733 -2.57 -13.69 31.91
C LEU A 733 -1.53 -13.94 30.81
N ILE A 734 -0.39 -13.27 30.88
CA ILE A 734 0.70 -13.42 29.92
C ILE A 734 1.86 -14.06 30.67
N ASN A 735 2.35 -15.20 30.18
CA ASN A 735 3.56 -15.84 30.68
C ASN A 735 4.51 -16.13 29.52
N MET A 736 5.53 -15.30 29.33
CA MET A 736 6.60 -15.53 28.35
C MET A 736 7.88 -16.09 28.99
N GLU A 737 7.86 -16.47 30.27
CA GLU A 737 8.95 -17.21 30.90
C GLU A 737 9.08 -18.63 30.31
N ASP A 738 10.25 -19.26 30.50
CA ASP A 738 10.52 -20.65 30.09
C ASP A 738 10.08 -21.70 31.13
N TYR A 739 9.31 -21.27 32.13
CA TYR A 739 8.69 -22.08 33.18
C TYR A 739 7.22 -21.67 33.41
N ASP A 740 6.47 -22.57 34.04
CA ASP A 740 5.05 -22.32 34.34
C ASP A 740 4.91 -21.32 35.51
N VAL A 741 3.92 -20.44 35.42
CA VAL A 741 3.65 -19.40 36.42
C VAL A 741 2.22 -19.56 36.95
N SER A 742 2.05 -19.57 38.27
CA SER A 742 0.73 -19.68 38.90
C SER A 742 0.18 -18.31 39.27
N PHE A 743 -0.87 -17.88 38.58
CA PHE A 743 -1.52 -16.60 38.81
C PHE A 743 -2.66 -16.75 39.81
N SER A 744 -2.67 -15.91 40.85
CA SER A 744 -3.83 -15.77 41.74
C SER A 744 -4.94 -14.99 41.03
N VAL A 745 -6.19 -15.44 41.14
CA VAL A 745 -7.35 -14.72 40.57
C VAL A 745 -8.20 -14.07 41.68
N PRO A 746 -8.86 -12.93 41.42
CA PRO A 746 -9.73 -12.27 42.38
C PRO A 746 -10.84 -13.18 42.89
N SER A 747 -11.06 -13.19 44.20
CA SER A 747 -12.19 -13.87 44.84
C SER A 747 -13.49 -13.08 44.67
N GLY A 748 -14.64 -13.76 44.72
CA GLY A 748 -15.97 -13.13 44.73
C GLY A 748 -16.71 -13.20 43.40
N VAL A 749 -16.05 -13.69 42.35
CA VAL A 749 -16.64 -14.06 41.07
C VAL A 749 -16.14 -15.45 40.66
N SER A 750 -16.90 -16.13 39.80
CA SER A 750 -16.45 -17.37 39.16
C SER A 750 -15.75 -17.02 37.85
N TRP A 751 -14.54 -17.55 37.67
CA TRP A 751 -13.72 -17.33 36.49
C TRP A 751 -13.81 -18.53 35.56
N ALA A 752 -13.95 -18.28 34.27
CA ALA A 752 -13.80 -19.29 33.24
C ALA A 752 -12.73 -18.88 32.23
N ARG A 753 -11.99 -19.86 31.75
CA ARG A 753 -11.06 -19.71 30.65
C ARG A 753 -11.83 -19.65 29.34
N ILE A 754 -11.56 -18.61 28.56
CA ILE A 754 -12.15 -18.42 27.24
C ILE A 754 -11.11 -18.49 26.13
N ILE A 755 -9.83 -18.23 26.40
CA ILE A 755 -8.73 -18.38 25.45
C ILE A 755 -7.52 -18.97 26.17
N ASP A 756 -6.82 -19.91 25.54
CA ASP A 756 -5.54 -20.45 25.99
C ASP A 756 -4.68 -20.76 24.77
N THR A 757 -3.55 -20.07 24.59
CA THR A 757 -2.71 -20.25 23.40
C THR A 757 -1.87 -21.52 23.40
N GLN A 758 -1.84 -22.25 24.53
CA GLN A 758 -0.95 -23.40 24.76
C GLN A 758 -1.02 -24.43 23.63
N ALA A 759 0.14 -24.99 23.31
CA ALA A 759 0.32 -26.05 22.32
C ALA A 759 -0.56 -27.30 22.59
N TYR A 760 -0.82 -27.66 23.85
CA TYR A 760 -1.62 -28.84 24.23
C TYR A 760 -2.97 -28.93 23.51
N PHE A 761 -3.69 -27.80 23.41
CA PHE A 761 -4.99 -27.69 22.75
C PHE A 761 -4.93 -27.84 21.22
N ASP A 762 -3.73 -27.94 20.67
CA ASP A 762 -3.48 -28.01 19.24
C ASP A 762 -2.62 -29.23 18.85
N MET A 763 -2.47 -30.19 19.75
CA MET A 763 -1.77 -31.45 19.48
C MET A 763 -2.76 -32.59 19.19
N PRO A 764 -2.61 -33.30 18.04
CA PRO A 764 -3.20 -34.61 17.83
C PRO A 764 -2.17 -35.72 18.07
N GLY A 765 -2.54 -36.79 18.77
CA GLY A 765 -1.69 -37.97 18.92
C GLY A 765 -0.61 -37.88 20.02
N SER A 766 -0.32 -39.02 20.65
CA SER A 766 0.77 -39.18 21.61
C SER A 766 2.12 -39.05 20.90
N TYR A 767 3.02 -38.21 21.41
CA TYR A 767 4.36 -38.06 20.87
C TYR A 767 5.40 -38.54 21.90
N GLY A 768 5.88 -39.77 21.74
CA GLY A 768 6.83 -40.39 22.68
C GLY A 768 6.20 -40.77 24.02
N ASP A 769 6.98 -41.47 24.84
CA ASP A 769 6.52 -42.14 26.06
C ASP A 769 6.06 -41.10 27.12
N ASP A 770 4.76 -40.76 27.14
CA ASP A 770 3.94 -40.31 28.29
C ASP A 770 3.18 -38.94 28.21
N GLU A 771 3.13 -38.21 27.07
CA GLU A 771 2.26 -37.01 26.93
C GLU A 771 1.19 -37.17 25.82
N THR A 772 -0.08 -36.96 26.17
CA THR A 772 -1.24 -36.95 25.25
C THR A 772 -1.65 -35.52 24.89
N GLY A 773 -2.03 -35.30 23.63
CA GLY A 773 -2.60 -34.03 23.16
C GLY A 773 -4.11 -33.94 23.40
N TYR A 774 -4.68 -32.73 23.32
CA TYR A 774 -6.11 -32.52 23.57
C TYR A 774 -7.02 -33.44 22.73
N PHE A 775 -6.74 -33.60 21.44
CA PHE A 775 -7.59 -34.43 20.57
C PHE A 775 -7.45 -35.95 20.82
N ASP A 776 -6.45 -36.39 21.60
CA ASP A 776 -6.38 -37.77 22.09
C ASP A 776 -7.22 -37.97 23.35
N ASP A 777 -7.19 -36.97 24.22
CA ASP A 777 -7.99 -36.95 25.45
C ASP A 777 -9.49 -36.78 25.13
N TYR A 778 -9.81 -36.12 24.01
CA TYR A 778 -11.15 -35.80 23.54
C TYR A 778 -11.36 -36.22 22.06
N PRO A 779 -11.43 -37.53 21.76
CA PRO A 779 -11.45 -38.04 20.38
C PRO A 779 -12.77 -37.78 19.62
N ASP A 780 -13.81 -37.30 20.31
CA ASP A 780 -15.09 -36.95 19.71
C ASP A 780 -15.15 -35.48 19.22
N GLU A 781 -14.15 -34.66 19.58
CA GLU A 781 -14.05 -33.26 19.15
C GLU A 781 -13.61 -33.17 17.67
N ASP A 782 -14.08 -32.14 16.97
CA ASP A 782 -13.73 -31.92 15.57
C ASP A 782 -12.26 -31.47 15.45
N PRO A 783 -11.36 -32.26 14.83
CA PRO A 783 -9.95 -31.91 14.72
C PRO A 783 -9.71 -30.68 13.83
N TYR A 784 -10.70 -30.17 13.11
CA TYR A 784 -10.58 -28.95 12.29
C TYR A 784 -11.08 -27.68 13.01
N GLN A 785 -11.63 -27.82 14.23
CA GLN A 785 -12.01 -26.68 15.07
C GLN A 785 -10.94 -26.39 16.10
N SER A 786 -10.71 -25.11 16.37
CA SER A 786 -9.75 -24.68 17.37
C SER A 786 -10.23 -25.05 18.77
N ALA A 787 -9.40 -25.77 19.51
CA ALA A 787 -9.63 -25.99 20.94
C ALA A 787 -8.83 -25.00 21.80
N ASN A 788 -8.41 -23.87 21.24
CA ASN A 788 -7.68 -22.80 21.96
C ASN A 788 -8.59 -21.63 22.38
N ILE A 789 -9.88 -21.64 21.99
CA ILE A 789 -10.82 -20.55 22.23
C ILE A 789 -12.25 -21.09 22.43
N TRP A 790 -12.97 -20.57 23.42
CA TRP A 790 -14.28 -21.05 23.87
C TRP A 790 -15.23 -19.90 24.21
N LEU A 791 -15.51 -19.01 23.27
CA LEU A 791 -16.38 -17.84 23.50
C LEU A 791 -17.80 -18.24 23.89
N ASP A 792 -18.35 -19.28 23.25
CA ASP A 792 -19.73 -19.74 23.48
C ASP A 792 -19.84 -20.83 24.57
N ALA A 793 -18.72 -21.42 24.98
CA ALA A 793 -18.67 -22.46 26.01
C ALA A 793 -17.47 -22.29 26.97
N PRO A 794 -17.40 -21.20 27.75
CA PRO A 794 -16.27 -20.95 28.65
C PRO A 794 -16.00 -22.09 29.64
N GLN A 795 -14.72 -22.33 29.95
CA GLN A 795 -14.28 -23.44 30.79
C GLN A 795 -14.00 -22.98 32.23
N ASP A 796 -14.87 -23.31 33.18
CA ASP A 796 -14.69 -22.95 34.62
C ASP A 796 -13.35 -23.46 35.16
N ILE A 797 -12.57 -22.57 35.79
CA ILE A 797 -11.26 -22.94 36.36
C ILE A 797 -11.38 -23.53 37.77
N GLY A 798 -12.52 -23.39 38.44
CA GLY A 798 -12.87 -24.04 39.71
C GLY A 798 -11.97 -23.70 40.91
N GLY A 799 -11.09 -22.70 40.81
CA GLY A 799 -10.03 -22.42 41.77
C GLY A 799 -9.75 -20.93 41.98
N SER A 800 -8.96 -20.63 43.02
CA SER A 800 -8.48 -19.27 43.33
C SER A 800 -7.18 -18.88 42.61
N SER A 801 -6.70 -19.75 41.72
CA SER A 801 -5.49 -19.54 40.93
C SER A 801 -5.56 -20.33 39.62
N TYR A 802 -4.85 -19.88 38.60
CA TYR A 802 -4.66 -20.58 37.33
C TYR A 802 -3.17 -20.66 36.99
N THR A 803 -2.66 -21.86 36.74
CA THR A 803 -1.27 -22.05 36.29
C THR A 803 -1.20 -21.88 34.79
N VAL A 804 -0.51 -20.84 34.35
CA VAL A 804 -0.27 -20.54 32.94
C VAL A 804 1.05 -21.19 32.54
N PRO A 805 1.03 -22.13 31.58
CA PRO A 805 2.25 -22.77 31.10
C PRO A 805 3.24 -21.77 30.52
N LYS A 806 4.51 -22.17 30.40
CA LYS A 806 5.53 -21.36 29.72
C LYS A 806 5.09 -20.88 28.34
N TRP A 807 5.52 -19.68 27.96
CA TRP A 807 5.25 -19.04 26.67
C TRP A 807 3.77 -18.95 26.26
N THR A 808 2.85 -18.87 27.21
CA THR A 808 1.40 -18.95 26.97
C THR A 808 0.70 -17.65 27.35
N ILE A 809 -0.36 -17.30 26.63
CA ILE A 809 -1.30 -16.24 26.99
C ILE A 809 -2.67 -16.89 27.23
N VAL A 810 -3.32 -16.51 28.32
CA VAL A 810 -4.62 -17.03 28.74
C VAL A 810 -5.57 -15.87 29.00
N VAL A 811 -6.81 -15.99 28.57
CA VAL A 811 -7.88 -15.03 28.90
C VAL A 811 -8.92 -15.73 29.77
N LEU A 812 -9.17 -15.14 30.93
CA LEU A 812 -10.22 -15.52 31.86
C LEU A 812 -11.32 -14.46 31.85
N GLU A 813 -12.57 -14.89 31.93
CA GLU A 813 -13.74 -14.01 32.00
C GLU A 813 -14.69 -14.46 33.11
N GLU A 814 -15.35 -13.50 33.75
CA GLU A 814 -16.40 -13.73 34.73
C GLU A 814 -17.59 -14.47 34.10
N GLN A 815 -18.10 -15.49 34.81
CA GLN A 815 -19.26 -16.29 34.38
C GLN A 815 -20.60 -15.62 34.63
#